data_AF-A0A7X6NI69-F1
#
_entry.id   AF-A0A7X6NI69-F1
#
_cell.length_a   1.000
_cell.length_b   1.000
_cell.length_c   1.000
_cell.angle_alpha   90.00
_cell.angle_beta   90.00
_cell.angle_gamma   90.00
#
_symmetry.space_group_name_H-M   'P 1'
#
loop_
_entity.id
_entity.type
_entity.pdbx_description
1 polymer ?
#
loop_
_entity_poly.entity_id
_entity_poly.type
_entity_poly.pdbx_seq_one_letter_code
_entity_poly.pdbx_strand_id
1 'polypeptide(L)'
;MSQKEKLFALSFLYELLVHREGDIRRQAAKLMGTIIIHYDMGYTKEMPEDVKITHKEKNAGLSLWDKYLGFFLTPGYKVTDKQKEWIGYSLRMFVDSVINSPRNTLKEEYLEIFLKHIHEDINDETARFNSLNSLLSIPLELYDKEQLDFVVDFSIKHFRDTSYSIRLMAAQFLFKAVQQIKITGHTLKEILNIVSEFSPDDGLCMNYLKYKTAQCLNVPGTLLKKYSSLLAGNWYKTSDIFLNNLKAATPWNVKTVSIDYIMENLSQRNELALLQTATHLANLVKVSAMESVRNKAGNSLVQLGPMLTIDQRNEIAFELIKGLEIDEMQYAKYIPEYLGRFVMLLSPKELDEFIIDLKNIYINSSERSSALVIHTFGIMVQYYPEYKERFGEDSSVIEKRLIKILGIILGGLANFNTQVKQETFLVIGQYIFGSKILTLKQKHKVFSLIYKKLLTLISEKELSELFFFNNSASFNHIYRFISDYEFFNGKFDIKENKNIAFFPGTFDPFSLSHKGIVKEIRNLGYDVYLAVDEFSWSKKVQPRLIRRQIINMSIADELGVFLFPDDVPVNLSNNKDLKILKTLFPKKDIYIVVGSDVLINATAYNNEPEEDSIHNFNHIVFKRAKDEITDEAVKKAEEAKKRIIGTLVELKLPVYLEDISSTQIRENIDNNRDISNLIDPMAQNFIYDRNLYIREPLNKAVLRTKPFVIEIVKELSKKILDEIDHCIFNDTRLFENIAEKLNFKNIRLLVIRDSKNYNEMLGFSAFHKISTSDVYSEFKSPNIANYVREITSGRIIVIDGIFEAPGRIYDSMEQTLITETLSHCIKNDFTYVLYNNIITGFDSDELLETLKLQGFAKIHDKSTGKIVYGVDMKFPICLTFNLESFIKEPLNENKNVYEAISYSRKRLQRAMTQLYPGSLVLSFDNDMINQILINKICSLNNVPNEMQEPRVLGEYMVVPFGNVLKGMIVPNTVTKSLHTEKVYSSDATRFKIKEYPFYSSIENQIRTIKSFEKPVILVDDLLHKGYRIKEIDPILKRYNINVKKIIVGIMSGRGKDLKDTQGRDADYAYYIPNLRLWFNENLMYPFLGGDGIMSENENITNLIPSINLLLPFYSPMYIRGASKEAIYNLSMACLENAKHILLALEKEYKEIFERNLTVKRLGEVLLSPRLPYLGDNIYYDLNKEASGYMDVNIETLLKLERIIK
;
A
#
# COMPACT_ATOMS: atom_id res chain seq x y z
N MET A 1 -18.23 -27.83 -4.45
CA MET A 1 -18.80 -27.57 -5.79
C MET A 1 -20.06 -28.42 -5.96
N SER A 2 -21.16 -27.80 -6.39
CA SER A 2 -22.35 -28.50 -6.89
C SER A 2 -22.04 -29.24 -8.20
N GLN A 3 -22.85 -30.23 -8.61
CA GLN A 3 -22.64 -30.94 -9.88
C GLN A 3 -22.69 -29.99 -11.09
N LYS A 4 -23.57 -28.98 -11.06
CA LYS A 4 -23.66 -27.94 -12.10
C LYS A 4 -22.37 -27.13 -12.18
N GLU A 5 -21.80 -26.72 -11.05
CA GLU A 5 -20.49 -26.05 -11.01
C GLU A 5 -19.37 -26.93 -11.54
N LYS A 6 -19.37 -28.24 -11.21
CA LYS A 6 -18.38 -29.20 -11.72
C LYS A 6 -18.44 -29.32 -13.25
N LEU A 7 -19.63 -29.33 -13.85
CA LEU A 7 -19.78 -29.33 -15.32
C LEU A 7 -19.23 -28.05 -15.97
N PHE A 8 -19.55 -26.88 -15.40
CA PHE A 8 -19.01 -25.61 -15.89
C PHE A 8 -17.48 -25.58 -15.77
N ALA A 9 -16.94 -26.04 -14.64
CA ALA A 9 -15.49 -26.14 -14.44
C ALA A 9 -14.84 -27.09 -15.45
N LEU A 10 -15.42 -28.27 -15.72
CA LEU A 10 -14.90 -29.20 -16.73
C LEU A 10 -14.88 -28.60 -18.15
N SER A 11 -15.92 -27.84 -18.52
CA SER A 11 -15.94 -27.13 -19.81
C SER A 11 -14.83 -26.09 -19.90
N PHE A 12 -14.71 -25.24 -18.87
CA PHE A 12 -13.67 -24.20 -18.79
C PHE A 12 -12.26 -24.80 -18.80
N LEU A 13 -12.00 -25.85 -18.02
CA LEU A 13 -10.69 -26.51 -17.99
C LEU A 13 -10.34 -27.17 -19.32
N TYR A 14 -11.34 -27.71 -20.04
CA TYR A 14 -11.11 -28.24 -21.39
C TYR A 14 -10.72 -27.13 -22.38
N GLU A 15 -11.35 -25.94 -22.30
CA GLU A 15 -10.94 -24.77 -23.10
C GLU A 15 -9.51 -24.32 -22.76
N LEU A 16 -9.08 -24.42 -21.50
CA LEU A 16 -7.70 -24.14 -21.12
C LEU A 16 -6.66 -25.11 -21.71
N LEU A 17 -7.07 -26.25 -22.27
CA LEU A 17 -6.15 -27.17 -22.96
C LEU A 17 -5.62 -26.61 -24.28
N VAL A 18 -6.17 -25.51 -24.80
CA VAL A 18 -5.60 -24.79 -25.96
C VAL A 18 -4.76 -23.57 -25.57
N HIS A 19 -4.54 -23.34 -24.27
CA HIS A 19 -3.70 -22.26 -23.78
C HIS A 19 -2.26 -22.41 -24.30
N ARG A 20 -1.52 -21.31 -24.54
CA ARG A 20 -0.15 -21.36 -25.07
C ARG A 20 0.84 -22.02 -24.11
N GLU A 21 0.65 -21.83 -22.81
CA GLU A 21 1.49 -22.35 -21.74
C GLU A 21 1.13 -23.80 -21.39
N GLY A 22 2.09 -24.72 -21.44
CA GLY A 22 1.83 -26.18 -21.33
C GLY A 22 1.53 -26.69 -19.93
N ASP A 23 1.95 -25.97 -18.91
CA ASP A 23 1.65 -26.21 -17.51
C ASP A 23 0.18 -25.94 -17.18
N ILE A 24 -0.41 -24.86 -17.71
CA ILE A 24 -1.84 -24.55 -17.54
C ILE A 24 -2.66 -25.68 -18.14
N ARG A 25 -2.30 -26.13 -19.36
CA ARG A 25 -2.95 -27.29 -20.00
C ARG A 25 -2.87 -28.55 -19.13
N ARG A 26 -1.69 -28.81 -18.54
CA ARG A 26 -1.48 -29.99 -17.68
C ARG A 26 -2.26 -29.93 -16.36
N GLN A 27 -2.25 -28.79 -15.69
CA GLN A 27 -3.02 -28.57 -14.47
C GLN A 27 -4.51 -28.68 -14.75
N ALA A 28 -4.97 -28.11 -15.87
CA ALA A 28 -6.35 -28.23 -16.32
C ALA A 28 -6.72 -29.71 -16.53
N ALA A 29 -5.92 -30.48 -17.28
CA ALA A 29 -6.14 -31.91 -17.49
C ALA A 29 -6.19 -32.70 -16.17
N LYS A 30 -5.28 -32.44 -15.23
CA LYS A 30 -5.26 -33.10 -13.92
C LYS A 30 -6.49 -32.74 -13.06
N LEU A 31 -6.89 -31.47 -13.07
CA LEU A 31 -8.09 -31.01 -12.36
C LEU A 31 -9.35 -31.59 -12.97
N MET A 32 -9.43 -31.71 -14.30
CA MET A 32 -10.54 -32.36 -14.99
C MET A 32 -10.72 -33.79 -14.49
N GLY A 33 -9.66 -34.60 -14.46
CA GLY A 33 -9.76 -35.97 -13.97
C GLY A 33 -10.10 -36.04 -12.48
N THR A 34 -9.58 -35.12 -11.67
CA THR A 34 -9.97 -35.00 -10.26
C THR A 34 -11.46 -34.69 -10.11
N ILE A 35 -12.02 -33.77 -10.90
CA ILE A 35 -13.44 -33.42 -10.87
C ILE A 35 -14.30 -34.61 -11.32
N ILE A 36 -13.87 -35.35 -12.34
CA ILE A 36 -14.58 -36.54 -12.84
C ILE A 36 -14.68 -37.62 -11.75
N ILE A 37 -13.58 -37.94 -11.06
CA ILE A 37 -13.59 -38.92 -9.96
C ILE A 37 -14.49 -38.45 -8.81
N HIS A 38 -14.56 -37.16 -8.54
CA HIS A 38 -15.39 -36.61 -7.47
C HIS A 38 -16.78 -36.18 -7.95
N TYR A 39 -17.18 -36.45 -9.19
CA TYR A 39 -18.37 -35.83 -9.80
C TYR A 39 -19.66 -36.19 -9.04
N ASP A 40 -19.83 -37.48 -8.78
CA ASP A 40 -21.03 -38.06 -8.15
C ASP A 40 -21.00 -38.02 -6.61
N MET A 41 -19.88 -37.64 -5.99
CA MET A 41 -19.82 -37.52 -4.53
C MET A 41 -20.51 -36.23 -4.05
N GLY A 42 -21.72 -36.39 -3.50
CA GLY A 42 -22.42 -35.42 -2.66
C GLY A 42 -22.17 -35.71 -1.18
N TYR A 43 -21.85 -34.67 -0.40
CA TYR A 43 -21.73 -34.60 1.07
C TYR A 43 -21.53 -35.91 1.87
N THR A 44 -20.30 -36.15 2.31
CA THR A 44 -19.93 -37.19 3.29
C THR A 44 -20.09 -36.68 4.73
N LYS A 45 -21.29 -36.79 5.31
CA LYS A 45 -21.36 -37.10 6.75
C LYS A 45 -21.27 -38.62 6.87
N GLU A 46 -20.51 -39.13 7.84
CA GLU A 46 -20.41 -40.56 8.10
C GLU A 46 -21.81 -41.16 8.23
N MET A 47 -22.13 -42.13 7.36
CA MET A 47 -23.40 -42.84 7.38
C MET A 47 -23.26 -44.04 8.32
N PRO A 48 -24.25 -44.31 9.19
CA PRO A 48 -24.28 -45.51 10.03
C PRO A 48 -24.16 -46.80 9.20
N GLU A 49 -23.51 -47.82 9.76
CA GLU A 49 -23.23 -49.12 9.10
C GLU A 49 -24.49 -49.87 8.61
N ASP A 50 -25.65 -49.50 9.13
CA ASP A 50 -26.97 -50.06 8.87
C ASP A 50 -27.72 -49.41 7.68
N VAL A 51 -27.16 -48.36 7.06
CA VAL A 51 -27.78 -47.70 5.89
C VAL A 51 -27.32 -48.35 4.58
N LYS A 52 -28.17 -49.23 4.02
CA LYS A 52 -28.00 -49.74 2.65
C LYS A 52 -28.52 -48.74 1.61
N ILE A 53 -27.60 -48.04 0.96
CA ILE A 53 -27.91 -47.16 -0.16
C ILE A 53 -28.09 -48.00 -1.44
N THR A 54 -29.30 -48.06 -1.97
CA THR A 54 -29.55 -48.53 -3.34
C THR A 54 -29.45 -47.35 -4.32
N HIS A 55 -28.24 -46.94 -4.70
CA HIS A 55 -28.06 -46.08 -5.88
C HIS A 55 -27.73 -46.93 -7.10
N LYS A 56 -28.77 -47.27 -7.88
CA LYS A 56 -28.65 -47.66 -9.29
C LYS A 56 -28.83 -46.42 -10.18
N GLU A 57 -28.08 -45.36 -9.92
CA GLU A 57 -27.95 -44.26 -10.89
C GLU A 57 -26.68 -44.51 -11.71
N LYS A 58 -26.80 -44.42 -13.04
CA LYS A 58 -25.64 -44.48 -13.95
C LYS A 58 -24.58 -43.53 -13.43
N ASN A 59 -23.39 -44.04 -13.13
CA ASN A 59 -22.24 -43.28 -12.66
C ASN A 59 -21.91 -42.20 -13.71
N ALA A 60 -22.34 -40.95 -13.44
CA ALA A 60 -22.21 -39.86 -14.39
C ALA A 60 -20.74 -39.48 -14.60
N GLY A 61 -19.87 -39.78 -13.61
CA GLY A 61 -18.42 -39.73 -13.74
C GLY A 61 -17.87 -40.59 -14.88
N LEU A 62 -18.33 -41.85 -15.04
CA LEU A 62 -17.91 -42.71 -16.16
C LEU A 62 -18.37 -42.15 -17.51
N SER A 63 -19.57 -41.58 -17.58
CA SER A 63 -20.07 -40.95 -18.81
C SER A 63 -19.28 -39.69 -19.17
N LEU A 64 -18.88 -38.89 -18.18
CA LEU A 64 -18.03 -37.72 -18.40
C LEU A 64 -16.61 -38.13 -18.81
N TRP A 65 -16.08 -39.21 -18.24
CA TRP A 65 -14.80 -39.79 -18.64
C TRP A 65 -14.79 -40.20 -20.11
N ASP A 66 -15.77 -41.01 -20.52
CA ASP A 66 -15.95 -41.44 -21.91
C ASP A 66 -16.04 -40.24 -22.87
N LYS A 67 -16.89 -39.25 -22.53
CA LYS A 67 -17.07 -38.03 -23.32
C LYS A 67 -15.76 -37.25 -23.49
N TYR A 68 -15.04 -36.98 -22.40
CA TYR A 68 -13.83 -36.16 -22.47
C TYR A 68 -12.66 -36.93 -23.10
N LEU A 69 -12.54 -38.24 -22.90
CA LEU A 69 -11.56 -39.06 -23.64
C LEU A 69 -11.71 -38.91 -25.15
N GLY A 70 -12.95 -38.98 -25.65
CA GLY A 70 -13.24 -38.74 -27.06
C GLY A 70 -12.80 -37.36 -27.53
N PHE A 71 -12.99 -36.32 -26.71
CA PHE A 71 -12.52 -34.96 -27.02
C PHE A 71 -10.99 -34.81 -27.01
N PHE A 72 -10.28 -35.57 -26.18
CA PHE A 72 -8.81 -35.55 -26.18
C PHE A 72 -8.22 -36.25 -27.40
N LEU A 73 -8.78 -37.40 -27.80
CA LEU A 73 -8.28 -38.22 -28.91
C LEU A 73 -8.76 -37.74 -30.27
N THR A 74 -9.96 -37.16 -30.34
CA THR A 74 -10.51 -36.61 -31.58
C THR A 74 -11.07 -35.20 -31.34
N PRO A 75 -10.18 -34.20 -31.13
CA PRO A 75 -10.61 -32.82 -30.97
C PRO A 75 -11.34 -32.34 -32.23
N GLY A 76 -12.51 -31.72 -32.08
CA GLY A 76 -13.36 -31.33 -33.20
C GLY A 76 -12.71 -30.33 -34.17
N TYR A 77 -13.34 -30.11 -35.34
CA TYR A 77 -12.81 -29.28 -36.45
C TYR A 77 -12.50 -27.80 -36.11
N LYS A 78 -12.93 -27.32 -34.94
CA LYS A 78 -12.72 -25.93 -34.49
C LYS A 78 -11.32 -25.66 -33.93
N VAL A 79 -10.49 -26.70 -33.73
CA VAL A 79 -9.10 -26.54 -33.25
C VAL A 79 -8.09 -26.73 -34.38
N THR A 80 -7.05 -25.90 -34.37
CA THR A 80 -5.90 -26.00 -35.28
C THR A 80 -5.07 -27.26 -34.99
N ASP A 81 -4.26 -27.74 -35.94
CA ASP A 81 -3.45 -28.95 -35.74
C ASP A 81 -2.48 -28.81 -34.55
N LYS A 82 -1.90 -27.62 -34.36
CA LYS A 82 -1.08 -27.31 -33.18
C LYS A 82 -1.85 -27.39 -31.87
N GLN A 83 -3.12 -27.00 -31.86
CA GLN A 83 -3.98 -27.13 -30.68
C GLN A 83 -4.41 -28.59 -30.45
N LYS A 84 -4.58 -29.40 -31.50
CA LYS A 84 -4.79 -30.85 -31.35
C LYS A 84 -3.60 -31.51 -30.67
N GLU A 85 -2.38 -31.16 -31.06
CA GLU A 85 -1.17 -31.61 -30.37
C GLU A 85 -1.17 -31.22 -28.89
N TRP A 86 -1.50 -29.96 -28.57
CA TRP A 86 -1.56 -29.46 -27.18
C TRP A 86 -2.57 -30.20 -26.30
N ILE A 87 -3.76 -30.45 -26.82
CA ILE A 87 -4.80 -31.24 -26.15
C ILE A 87 -4.29 -32.68 -25.97
N GLY A 88 -3.81 -33.30 -27.06
CA GLY A 88 -3.32 -34.67 -27.05
C GLY A 88 -2.19 -34.90 -26.03
N TYR A 89 -1.19 -34.01 -25.96
CA TYR A 89 -0.10 -34.12 -24.99
C TYR A 89 -0.57 -34.09 -23.53
N SER A 90 -1.74 -33.51 -23.27
CA SER A 90 -2.32 -33.40 -21.94
C SER A 90 -3.11 -34.67 -21.54
N LEU A 91 -3.38 -35.58 -22.48
CA LEU A 91 -4.16 -36.82 -22.27
C LEU A 91 -3.55 -37.69 -21.17
N ARG A 92 -2.23 -37.91 -21.19
CA ARG A 92 -1.55 -38.74 -20.17
C ARG A 92 -1.84 -38.24 -18.76
N MET A 93 -1.90 -36.93 -18.58
CA MET A 93 -2.09 -36.30 -17.26
C MET A 93 -3.54 -36.38 -16.80
N PHE A 94 -4.48 -36.33 -17.75
CA PHE A 94 -5.88 -36.62 -17.51
C PHE A 94 -6.08 -38.09 -17.10
N VAL A 95 -5.53 -39.04 -17.87
CA VAL A 95 -5.56 -40.49 -17.58
C VAL A 95 -4.94 -40.82 -16.24
N ASP A 96 -3.72 -40.34 -15.97
CA ASP A 96 -3.04 -40.53 -14.69
C ASP A 96 -3.89 -40.05 -13.51
N SER A 97 -4.51 -38.88 -13.61
CA SER A 97 -5.31 -38.30 -12.53
C SER A 97 -6.61 -39.05 -12.22
N VAL A 98 -7.13 -39.84 -13.17
CA VAL A 98 -8.33 -40.67 -13.03
C VAL A 98 -7.96 -42.07 -12.56
N ILE A 99 -7.08 -42.76 -13.29
CA ILE A 99 -6.71 -44.15 -13.03
C ILE A 99 -5.93 -44.30 -11.72
N ASN A 100 -4.95 -43.43 -11.48
CA ASN A 100 -4.07 -43.52 -10.31
C ASN A 100 -4.62 -42.79 -9.07
N SER A 101 -5.83 -42.24 -9.14
CA SER A 101 -6.46 -41.60 -7.98
C SER A 101 -6.71 -42.62 -6.86
N PRO A 102 -6.30 -42.34 -5.61
CA PRO A 102 -6.62 -43.20 -4.48
C PRO A 102 -8.11 -43.19 -4.14
N ARG A 103 -8.87 -42.21 -4.65
CA ARG A 103 -10.33 -42.10 -4.47
C ARG A 103 -11.12 -42.82 -5.55
N ASN A 104 -10.47 -43.29 -6.62
CA ASN A 104 -11.14 -44.06 -7.66
C ASN A 104 -11.29 -45.52 -7.22
N THR A 105 -12.52 -45.94 -6.92
CA THR A 105 -12.85 -47.32 -6.54
C THR A 105 -13.19 -48.21 -7.73
N LEU A 106 -13.37 -47.65 -8.93
CA LEU A 106 -13.80 -48.36 -10.14
C LEU A 106 -12.71 -48.35 -11.23
N LYS A 107 -11.45 -48.48 -10.83
CA LYS A 107 -10.28 -48.31 -11.73
C LYS A 107 -10.36 -49.19 -12.98
N GLU A 108 -10.86 -50.42 -12.83
CA GLU A 108 -11.04 -51.39 -13.91
C GLU A 108 -12.05 -50.87 -14.95
N GLU A 109 -13.22 -50.38 -14.54
CA GLU A 109 -14.24 -49.82 -15.45
C GLU A 109 -13.73 -48.58 -16.21
N TYR A 110 -12.99 -47.70 -15.53
CA TYR A 110 -12.37 -46.54 -16.18
C TYR A 110 -11.29 -46.95 -17.20
N LEU A 111 -10.54 -48.02 -16.89
CA LEU A 111 -9.52 -48.58 -17.79
C LEU A 111 -10.16 -49.23 -19.02
N GLU A 112 -11.23 -50.01 -18.86
CA GLU A 112 -11.97 -50.61 -19.97
C GLU A 112 -12.46 -49.56 -20.96
N ILE A 113 -13.04 -48.46 -20.47
CA ILE A 113 -13.48 -47.34 -21.33
C ILE A 113 -12.28 -46.75 -22.08
N PHE A 114 -11.15 -46.54 -21.41
CA PHE A 114 -9.95 -46.00 -22.05
C PHE A 114 -9.42 -46.93 -23.16
N LEU A 115 -9.37 -48.23 -22.89
CA LEU A 115 -8.92 -49.23 -23.88
C LEU A 115 -9.87 -49.32 -25.07
N LYS A 116 -11.17 -49.17 -24.86
CA LYS A 116 -12.17 -49.12 -25.94
C LYS A 116 -11.85 -48.00 -26.95
N HIS A 117 -11.48 -46.81 -26.49
CA HIS A 117 -11.08 -45.69 -27.36
C HIS A 117 -9.80 -45.95 -28.16
N ILE A 118 -8.94 -46.87 -27.70
CA ILE A 118 -7.69 -47.22 -28.39
C ILE A 118 -7.86 -48.42 -29.34
N HIS A 119 -8.88 -49.24 -29.10
CA HIS A 119 -9.20 -50.41 -29.92
C HIS A 119 -9.77 -50.05 -31.30
N GLU A 120 -10.44 -48.91 -31.43
CA GLU A 120 -10.89 -48.37 -32.72
C GLU A 120 -9.66 -47.85 -33.49
N ASP A 121 -9.40 -48.33 -34.71
CA ASP A 121 -8.19 -48.01 -35.49
C ASP A 121 -7.91 -46.50 -35.55
N ILE A 122 -6.92 -46.05 -34.75
CA ILE A 122 -6.58 -44.63 -34.63
C ILE A 122 -5.80 -44.17 -35.87
N ASN A 123 -6.49 -43.47 -36.77
CA ASN A 123 -5.89 -42.94 -38.00
C ASN A 123 -5.00 -41.71 -37.76
N ASP A 124 -5.27 -40.92 -36.71
CA ASP A 124 -4.51 -39.71 -36.39
C ASP A 124 -3.17 -40.02 -35.69
N GLU A 125 -2.06 -39.49 -36.22
CA GLU A 125 -0.70 -39.72 -35.67
C GLU A 125 -0.57 -39.21 -34.22
N THR A 126 -1.17 -38.05 -33.92
CA THR A 126 -1.11 -37.41 -32.61
C THR A 126 -1.87 -38.23 -31.57
N ALA A 127 -3.04 -38.75 -31.92
CA ALA A 127 -3.84 -39.63 -31.07
C ALA A 127 -3.10 -40.96 -30.78
N ARG A 128 -2.43 -41.56 -31.79
CA ARG A 128 -1.60 -42.77 -31.58
C ARG A 128 -0.46 -42.52 -30.59
N PHE A 129 0.30 -41.44 -30.82
CA PHE A 129 1.42 -41.05 -29.95
C PHE A 129 0.97 -40.83 -28.51
N ASN A 130 -0.13 -40.09 -28.30
CA ASN A 130 -0.62 -39.76 -26.96
C ASN A 130 -1.30 -40.93 -26.25
N SER A 131 -1.88 -41.88 -27.00
CA SER A 131 -2.38 -43.14 -26.45
C SER A 131 -1.24 -43.97 -25.88
N LEU A 132 -0.16 -44.20 -26.66
CA LEU A 132 1.05 -44.89 -26.18
C LEU A 132 1.68 -44.19 -24.98
N ASN A 133 1.75 -42.85 -25.00
CA ASN A 133 2.27 -42.08 -23.87
C ASN A 133 1.42 -42.25 -22.60
N SER A 134 0.09 -42.35 -22.75
CA SER A 134 -0.84 -42.52 -21.62
C SER A 134 -0.74 -43.92 -21.01
N LEU A 135 -0.52 -44.96 -21.82
CA LEU A 135 -0.27 -46.32 -21.36
C LEU A 135 0.94 -46.41 -20.40
N LEU A 136 1.95 -45.55 -20.58
CA LEU A 136 3.09 -45.47 -19.65
C LEU A 136 2.69 -45.04 -18.23
N SER A 137 1.57 -44.33 -18.05
CA SER A 137 1.08 -43.90 -16.74
C SER A 137 0.22 -44.92 -16.01
N ILE A 138 -0.26 -45.97 -16.71
CA ILE A 138 -1.16 -46.96 -16.12
C ILE A 138 -0.33 -48.08 -15.47
N PRO A 139 -0.60 -48.43 -14.19
CA PRO A 139 -0.02 -49.59 -13.51
C PRO A 139 -0.29 -50.89 -14.29
N LEU A 140 0.73 -51.72 -14.48
CA LEU A 140 0.58 -52.91 -15.31
C LEU A 140 -0.24 -54.01 -14.61
N GLU A 141 -0.34 -53.94 -13.28
CA GLU A 141 -1.10 -54.86 -12.44
C GLU A 141 -2.62 -54.66 -12.54
N LEU A 142 -3.06 -53.53 -13.13
CA LEU A 142 -4.50 -53.26 -13.35
C LEU A 142 -5.05 -53.94 -14.59
N TYR A 143 -4.20 -54.37 -15.52
CA TYR A 143 -4.65 -55.06 -16.72
C TYR A 143 -4.95 -56.52 -16.40
N ASP A 144 -6.08 -57.02 -16.87
CA ASP A 144 -6.23 -58.45 -17.03
C ASP A 144 -5.29 -58.97 -18.15
N LYS A 145 -5.22 -60.30 -18.29
CA LYS A 145 -4.31 -60.93 -19.25
C LYS A 145 -4.64 -60.54 -20.70
N GLU A 146 -5.92 -60.49 -21.08
CA GLU A 146 -6.33 -60.19 -22.45
C GLU A 146 -6.08 -58.71 -22.79
N GLN A 147 -6.36 -57.82 -21.84
CA GLN A 147 -6.07 -56.40 -21.96
C GLN A 147 -4.57 -56.14 -22.05
N LEU A 148 -3.75 -56.83 -21.24
CA LEU A 148 -2.29 -56.69 -21.29
C LEU A 148 -1.73 -57.17 -22.64
N ASP A 149 -2.18 -58.33 -23.12
CA ASP A 149 -1.78 -58.86 -24.43
C ASP A 149 -2.20 -57.88 -25.54
N PHE A 150 -3.42 -57.32 -25.50
CA PHE A 150 -3.88 -56.29 -26.43
C PHE A 150 -2.97 -55.05 -26.45
N VAL A 151 -2.63 -54.50 -25.28
CA VAL A 151 -1.81 -53.28 -25.19
C VAL A 151 -0.36 -53.55 -25.63
N VAL A 152 0.16 -54.74 -25.36
CA VAL A 152 1.49 -55.16 -25.83
C VAL A 152 1.48 -55.33 -27.35
N ASP A 153 0.48 -56.00 -27.93
CA ASP A 153 0.33 -56.15 -29.38
C ASP A 153 0.12 -54.80 -30.07
N PHE A 154 -0.67 -53.91 -29.48
CA PHE A 154 -0.82 -52.52 -29.93
C PHE A 154 0.52 -51.80 -29.97
N SER A 155 1.36 -51.97 -28.94
CA SER A 155 2.70 -51.40 -28.90
C SER A 155 3.64 -52.03 -29.94
N ILE A 156 3.57 -53.35 -30.15
CA ILE A 156 4.35 -54.07 -31.17
C ILE A 156 3.98 -53.56 -32.57
N LYS A 157 2.67 -53.42 -32.88
CA LYS A 157 2.17 -52.86 -34.15
C LYS A 157 2.79 -51.51 -34.44
N HIS A 158 2.83 -50.63 -33.44
CA HIS A 158 3.37 -49.27 -33.57
C HIS A 158 4.90 -49.15 -33.42
N PHE A 159 5.60 -50.23 -33.10
CA PHE A 159 7.06 -50.27 -33.13
C PHE A 159 7.63 -50.07 -34.56
N ARG A 160 6.83 -50.38 -35.58
CA ARG A 160 7.18 -50.22 -37.01
C ARG A 160 6.50 -49.01 -37.68
N ASP A 161 5.99 -48.07 -36.89
CA ASP A 161 5.37 -46.83 -37.40
C ASP A 161 6.38 -45.96 -38.17
N THR A 162 5.91 -45.13 -39.11
CA THR A 162 6.76 -44.21 -39.88
C THR A 162 7.37 -43.13 -38.98
N SER A 163 6.64 -42.72 -37.94
CA SER A 163 7.07 -41.68 -36.99
C SER A 163 8.05 -42.24 -35.96
N TYR A 164 9.27 -41.70 -35.92
CA TYR A 164 10.29 -42.10 -34.94
C TYR A 164 9.81 -41.92 -33.49
N SER A 165 9.04 -40.86 -33.23
CA SER A 165 8.51 -40.56 -31.90
C SER A 165 7.52 -41.62 -31.42
N ILE A 166 6.65 -42.13 -32.30
CA ILE A 166 5.71 -43.22 -32.01
C ILE A 166 6.46 -44.52 -31.75
N ARG A 167 7.39 -44.88 -32.65
CA ARG A 167 8.22 -46.08 -32.47
C ARG A 167 8.93 -46.08 -31.13
N LEU A 168 9.48 -44.94 -30.73
CA LEU A 168 10.19 -44.79 -29.46
C LEU A 168 9.25 -44.90 -28.26
N MET A 169 8.02 -44.37 -28.34
CA MET A 169 7.02 -44.51 -27.28
C MET A 169 6.59 -45.98 -27.09
N ALA A 170 6.37 -46.69 -28.20
CA ALA A 170 6.12 -48.13 -28.18
C ALA A 170 7.29 -48.89 -27.55
N ALA A 171 8.53 -48.59 -27.93
CA ALA A 171 9.73 -49.19 -27.35
C ALA A 171 9.82 -48.96 -25.83
N GLN A 172 9.47 -47.77 -25.34
CA GLN A 172 9.43 -47.48 -23.91
C GLN A 172 8.39 -48.31 -23.17
N PHE A 173 7.19 -48.46 -23.75
CA PHE A 173 6.13 -49.27 -23.14
C PHE A 173 6.53 -50.75 -23.10
N LEU A 174 7.06 -51.29 -24.19
CA LEU A 174 7.55 -52.68 -24.25
C LEU A 174 8.66 -52.93 -23.22
N PHE A 175 9.60 -51.99 -23.10
CA PHE A 175 10.64 -52.07 -22.08
C PHE A 175 10.05 -52.08 -20.66
N LYS A 176 9.11 -51.16 -20.37
CA LYS A 176 8.40 -51.11 -19.07
C LYS A 176 7.68 -52.43 -18.79
N ALA A 177 6.96 -52.97 -19.78
CA ALA A 177 6.20 -54.22 -19.66
C ALA A 177 7.10 -55.40 -19.30
N VAL A 178 8.19 -55.58 -20.05
CA VAL A 178 9.17 -56.63 -19.83
C VAL A 178 9.91 -56.49 -18.48
N GLN A 179 10.17 -55.26 -18.05
CA GLN A 179 10.89 -55.00 -16.80
C GLN A 179 10.04 -55.35 -15.55
N GLN A 180 8.73 -55.15 -15.62
CA GLN A 180 7.84 -55.25 -14.46
C GLN A 180 7.04 -56.56 -14.42
N ILE A 181 6.68 -57.12 -15.58
CA ILE A 181 5.84 -58.33 -15.68
C ILE A 181 6.51 -59.35 -16.60
N LYS A 182 6.32 -60.63 -16.26
CA LYS A 182 6.78 -61.74 -17.10
C LYS A 182 5.88 -61.89 -18.33
N ILE A 183 6.36 -61.42 -19.47
CA ILE A 183 5.71 -61.61 -20.77
C ILE A 183 5.95 -63.05 -21.28
N THR A 184 4.90 -63.70 -21.81
CA THR A 184 4.96 -65.09 -22.28
C THR A 184 4.18 -65.27 -23.58
N GLY A 185 4.36 -66.40 -24.27
CA GLY A 185 3.57 -66.72 -25.48
C GLY A 185 4.02 -65.97 -26.74
N HIS A 186 3.04 -65.63 -27.60
CA HIS A 186 3.29 -64.97 -28.89
C HIS A 186 3.91 -63.58 -28.75
N THR A 187 3.40 -62.77 -27.82
CA THR A 187 3.91 -61.41 -27.54
C THR A 187 5.40 -61.42 -27.18
N LEU A 188 5.85 -62.37 -26.36
CA LEU A 188 7.28 -62.55 -26.05
C LEU A 188 8.11 -62.82 -27.30
N LYS A 189 7.62 -63.68 -28.20
CA LYS A 189 8.34 -64.04 -29.44
C LYS A 189 8.52 -62.82 -30.34
N GLU A 190 7.48 -62.00 -30.48
CA GLU A 190 7.54 -60.77 -31.27
C GLU A 190 8.48 -59.72 -30.66
N ILE A 191 8.49 -59.56 -29.33
CA ILE A 191 9.45 -58.67 -28.66
C ILE A 191 10.89 -59.18 -28.87
N LEU A 192 11.12 -60.49 -28.79
CA LEU A 192 12.44 -61.08 -29.07
C LEU A 192 12.86 -60.85 -30.53
N ASN A 193 11.94 -60.89 -31.50
CA ASN A 193 12.23 -60.55 -32.89
C ASN A 193 12.66 -59.09 -33.02
N ILE A 194 11.91 -58.16 -32.42
CA ILE A 194 12.22 -56.72 -32.41
C ILE A 194 13.62 -56.44 -31.84
N VAL A 195 13.97 -57.09 -30.75
CA VAL A 195 15.28 -56.92 -30.09
C VAL A 195 16.40 -57.60 -30.89
N SER A 196 16.10 -58.67 -31.62
CA SER A 196 17.06 -59.37 -32.47
C SER A 196 17.34 -58.63 -33.78
N GLU A 197 16.42 -57.78 -34.25
CA GLU A 197 16.60 -56.83 -35.35
C GLU A 197 17.56 -55.69 -34.95
N PHE A 198 18.86 -56.01 -34.85
CA PHE A 198 19.92 -55.05 -34.56
C PHE A 198 20.26 -54.20 -35.79
N SER A 199 20.16 -52.87 -35.67
CA SER A 199 20.59 -51.92 -36.70
C SER A 199 21.25 -50.67 -36.08
N PRO A 200 22.50 -50.31 -36.45
CA PRO A 200 23.11 -49.05 -36.01
C PRO A 200 22.31 -47.80 -36.41
N ASP A 201 21.58 -47.87 -37.53
CA ASP A 201 20.83 -46.75 -38.11
C ASP A 201 19.54 -46.41 -37.36
N ASP A 202 19.09 -47.27 -36.43
CA ASP A 202 17.94 -47.00 -35.55
C ASP A 202 18.18 -45.82 -34.59
N GLY A 203 19.43 -45.38 -34.45
CA GLY A 203 19.84 -44.28 -33.61
C GLY A 203 19.93 -44.63 -32.12
N LEU A 204 20.53 -43.72 -31.34
CA LEU A 204 20.91 -43.96 -29.95
C LEU A 204 19.75 -44.43 -29.07
N CYS A 205 18.64 -43.70 -29.05
CA CYS A 205 17.57 -43.93 -28.08
C CYS A 205 16.85 -45.27 -28.32
N MET A 206 16.64 -45.63 -29.60
CA MET A 206 16.03 -46.90 -29.96
C MET A 206 16.95 -48.08 -29.64
N ASN A 207 18.22 -47.99 -30.02
CA ASN A 207 19.21 -49.03 -29.72
C ASN A 207 19.43 -49.20 -28.21
N TYR A 208 19.39 -48.11 -27.45
CA TYR A 208 19.44 -48.15 -25.99
C TYR A 208 18.24 -48.89 -25.39
N LEU A 209 17.00 -48.59 -25.82
CA LEU A 209 15.80 -49.30 -25.31
C LEU A 209 15.76 -50.78 -25.75
N LYS A 210 16.15 -51.09 -27.00
CA LYS A 210 16.30 -52.48 -27.46
C LYS A 210 17.32 -53.23 -26.60
N TYR A 211 18.47 -52.62 -26.31
CA TYR A 211 19.48 -53.20 -25.44
C TYR A 211 18.95 -53.47 -24.02
N LYS A 212 18.26 -52.51 -23.41
CA LYS A 212 17.66 -52.67 -22.07
C LYS A 212 16.59 -53.76 -22.02
N THR A 213 15.76 -53.82 -23.05
CA THR A 213 14.76 -54.89 -23.20
C THR A 213 15.46 -56.25 -23.37
N ALA A 214 16.53 -56.32 -24.15
CA ALA A 214 17.35 -57.53 -24.31
C ALA A 214 17.96 -58.01 -22.98
N GLN A 215 18.44 -57.07 -22.16
CA GLN A 215 19.01 -57.39 -20.85
C GLN A 215 17.95 -57.99 -19.93
N CYS A 216 16.74 -57.40 -19.88
CA CYS A 216 15.66 -57.91 -19.03
C CYS A 216 15.16 -59.29 -19.48
N LEU A 217 15.18 -59.58 -20.79
CA LEU A 217 14.78 -60.87 -21.35
C LEU A 217 15.90 -61.93 -21.32
N ASN A 218 17.09 -61.63 -20.80
CA ASN A 218 18.25 -62.53 -20.77
C ASN A 218 18.61 -63.13 -22.15
N VAL A 219 18.55 -62.30 -23.20
CA VAL A 219 18.81 -62.68 -24.61
C VAL A 219 20.30 -63.08 -24.78
N PRO A 220 20.68 -63.93 -25.77
CA PRO A 220 22.06 -64.44 -25.87
C PRO A 220 23.15 -63.38 -25.77
N GLY A 221 24.22 -63.69 -25.00
CA GLY A 221 25.30 -62.76 -24.70
C GLY A 221 26.05 -62.20 -25.91
N THR A 222 25.97 -62.85 -27.08
CA THR A 222 26.52 -62.34 -28.34
C THR A 222 25.79 -61.09 -28.84
N LEU A 223 24.45 -61.05 -28.73
CA LEU A 223 23.65 -59.88 -29.10
C LEU A 223 23.84 -58.74 -28.10
N LEU A 224 23.87 -59.05 -26.80
CA LEU A 224 24.16 -58.07 -25.76
C LEU A 224 25.53 -57.41 -25.96
N LYS A 225 26.55 -58.18 -26.36
CA LYS A 225 27.87 -57.64 -26.73
C LYS A 225 27.82 -56.71 -27.96
N LYS A 226 27.01 -57.02 -28.98
CA LYS A 226 26.85 -56.14 -30.15
C LYS A 226 26.28 -54.78 -29.74
N TYR A 227 25.21 -54.78 -28.94
CA TYR A 227 24.62 -53.54 -28.43
C TYR A 227 25.59 -52.77 -27.53
N SER A 228 26.27 -53.43 -26.59
CA SER A 228 27.22 -52.75 -25.72
C SER A 228 28.38 -52.13 -26.50
N SER A 229 28.90 -52.81 -27.53
CA SER A 229 29.97 -52.27 -28.39
C SER A 229 29.50 -51.08 -29.23
N LEU A 230 28.25 -51.08 -29.70
CA LEU A 230 27.67 -49.93 -30.42
C LEU A 230 27.52 -48.72 -29.49
N LEU A 231 26.96 -48.92 -28.29
CA LEU A 231 26.70 -47.86 -27.32
C LEU A 231 27.99 -47.30 -26.70
N ALA A 232 28.99 -48.14 -26.43
CA ALA A 232 30.28 -47.72 -25.87
C ALA A 232 31.26 -47.17 -26.92
N GLY A 233 31.00 -47.39 -28.22
CA GLY A 233 31.88 -46.95 -29.31
C GLY A 233 31.76 -45.47 -29.66
N ASN A 234 32.60 -45.02 -30.60
CA ASN A 234 32.63 -43.62 -31.08
C ASN A 234 31.42 -43.18 -31.95
N TRP A 235 30.41 -44.04 -32.10
CA TRP A 235 29.22 -43.77 -32.92
C TRP A 235 28.31 -42.68 -32.33
N TYR A 236 28.26 -42.57 -31.00
CA TYR A 236 27.42 -41.58 -30.31
C TYR A 236 28.26 -40.69 -29.38
N LYS A 237 28.77 -39.58 -29.93
CA LYS A 237 29.56 -38.62 -29.14
C LYS A 237 28.69 -37.88 -28.14
N THR A 238 29.17 -37.73 -26.91
CA THR A 238 28.45 -37.02 -25.83
C THR A 238 28.12 -35.56 -26.21
N SER A 239 29.02 -34.88 -26.92
CA SER A 239 28.81 -33.51 -27.44
C SER A 239 27.58 -33.42 -28.36
N ASP A 240 27.40 -34.40 -29.23
CA ASP A 240 26.34 -34.41 -30.23
C ASP A 240 24.99 -34.69 -29.56
N ILE A 241 24.99 -35.55 -28.54
CA ILE A 241 23.81 -35.81 -27.70
C ILE A 241 23.38 -34.54 -26.96
N PHE A 242 24.33 -33.83 -26.33
CA PHE A 242 24.03 -32.57 -25.62
C PHE A 242 23.47 -31.52 -26.56
N LEU A 243 24.11 -31.31 -27.72
CA LEU A 243 23.64 -30.37 -28.73
C LEU A 243 22.24 -30.72 -29.23
N ASN A 244 21.98 -31.99 -29.53
CA ASN A 244 20.65 -32.42 -29.97
C ASN A 244 19.59 -32.23 -28.87
N ASN A 245 19.94 -32.48 -27.61
CA ASN A 245 19.02 -32.26 -26.49
C ASN A 245 18.61 -30.78 -26.34
N LEU A 246 19.47 -29.84 -26.73
CA LEU A 246 19.15 -28.40 -26.69
C LEU A 246 18.33 -27.92 -27.90
N LYS A 247 18.34 -28.64 -29.03
CA LYS A 247 17.56 -28.24 -30.22
C LYS A 247 16.05 -28.29 -29.97
N ALA A 248 15.33 -27.27 -30.44
CA ALA A 248 13.86 -27.22 -30.36
C ALA A 248 13.18 -28.32 -31.19
N ALA A 249 13.76 -28.67 -32.35
CA ALA A 249 13.21 -29.67 -33.27
C ALA A 249 13.33 -31.12 -32.75
N THR A 250 14.15 -31.37 -31.73
CA THR A 250 14.32 -32.73 -31.19
C THR A 250 13.11 -33.09 -30.31
N PRO A 251 12.42 -34.22 -30.57
CA PRO A 251 11.24 -34.63 -29.80
C PRO A 251 11.57 -34.84 -28.31
N TRP A 252 10.61 -34.51 -27.43
CA TRP A 252 10.84 -34.54 -25.98
C TRP A 252 11.12 -35.94 -25.43
N ASN A 253 10.50 -36.98 -25.99
CA ASN A 253 10.71 -38.36 -25.59
C ASN A 253 12.13 -38.86 -25.96
N VAL A 254 12.70 -38.36 -27.06
CA VAL A 254 14.12 -38.57 -27.41
C VAL A 254 15.02 -37.94 -26.34
N LYS A 255 14.71 -36.70 -25.92
CA LYS A 255 15.49 -36.01 -24.87
C LYS A 255 15.43 -36.76 -23.53
N THR A 256 14.26 -37.30 -23.14
CA THR A 256 14.16 -38.03 -21.86
C THR A 256 14.93 -39.35 -21.87
N VAL A 257 14.90 -40.11 -22.98
CA VAL A 257 15.65 -41.36 -23.12
C VAL A 257 17.16 -41.11 -23.23
N SER A 258 17.55 -40.04 -23.92
CA SER A 258 18.96 -39.68 -24.00
C SER A 258 19.52 -39.28 -22.62
N ILE A 259 18.72 -38.61 -21.77
CA ILE A 259 19.10 -38.33 -20.38
C ILE A 259 19.30 -39.64 -19.59
N ASP A 260 18.41 -40.63 -19.75
CA ASP A 260 18.58 -41.95 -19.11
C ASP A 260 19.88 -42.62 -19.54
N TYR A 261 20.14 -42.65 -20.83
CA TYR A 261 21.40 -43.16 -21.38
C TYR A 261 22.62 -42.41 -20.82
N ILE A 262 22.58 -41.08 -20.74
CA ILE A 262 23.68 -40.29 -20.19
C ILE A 262 23.92 -40.69 -18.74
N MET A 263 22.86 -40.71 -17.91
CA MET A 263 22.95 -40.96 -16.46
C MET A 263 23.55 -42.33 -16.13
N GLU A 264 23.19 -43.37 -16.88
CA GLU A 264 23.73 -44.71 -16.66
C GLU A 264 25.20 -44.87 -17.06
N ASN A 265 25.70 -44.04 -17.98
CA ASN A 265 27.08 -44.11 -18.48
C ASN A 265 28.04 -43.15 -17.74
N LEU A 266 27.65 -42.67 -16.55
CA LEU A 266 28.46 -41.76 -15.72
C LEU A 266 29.40 -42.47 -14.74
N SER A 267 29.07 -43.70 -14.31
CA SER A 267 29.74 -44.39 -13.19
C SER A 267 31.23 -44.72 -13.38
N GLN A 268 31.79 -44.46 -14.57
CA GLN A 268 33.21 -44.68 -14.91
C GLN A 268 33.89 -43.44 -15.51
N ARG A 269 33.26 -42.25 -15.46
CA ARG A 269 33.80 -41.04 -16.09
C ARG A 269 34.60 -40.16 -15.12
N ASN A 270 35.48 -39.33 -15.69
CA ASN A 270 36.29 -38.37 -14.94
C ASN A 270 35.47 -37.14 -14.47
N GLU A 271 36.04 -36.36 -13.55
CA GLU A 271 35.40 -35.18 -12.96
C GLU A 271 34.89 -34.16 -13.99
N LEU A 272 35.64 -33.95 -15.09
CA LEU A 272 35.24 -33.02 -16.16
C LEU A 272 33.93 -33.45 -16.83
N ALA A 273 33.75 -34.74 -17.09
CA ALA A 273 32.54 -35.26 -17.71
C ALA A 273 31.32 -35.18 -16.78
N LEU A 274 31.52 -35.33 -15.46
CA LEU A 274 30.46 -35.14 -14.46
C LEU A 274 29.97 -33.69 -14.46
N LEU A 275 30.88 -32.71 -14.43
CA LEU A 275 30.55 -31.30 -14.49
C LEU A 275 29.83 -30.94 -15.81
N GLN A 276 30.37 -31.35 -16.96
CA GLN A 276 29.73 -31.11 -18.26
C GLN A 276 28.30 -31.67 -18.34
N THR A 277 28.09 -32.85 -17.75
CA THR A 277 26.76 -33.45 -17.66
C THR A 277 25.84 -32.66 -16.75
N ALA A 278 26.32 -32.23 -15.58
CA ALA A 278 25.55 -31.42 -14.65
C ALA A 278 25.15 -30.07 -15.28
N THR A 279 26.08 -29.39 -15.96
CA THR A 279 25.81 -28.14 -16.69
C THR A 279 24.79 -28.35 -17.80
N HIS A 280 24.90 -29.45 -18.56
CA HIS A 280 23.92 -29.81 -19.59
C HIS A 280 22.51 -30.01 -19.00
N LEU A 281 22.40 -30.74 -17.89
CA LEU A 281 21.12 -30.96 -17.20
C LEU A 281 20.55 -29.65 -16.63
N ALA A 282 21.38 -28.81 -16.02
CA ALA A 282 20.98 -27.48 -15.53
C ALA A 282 20.44 -26.59 -16.67
N ASN A 283 21.08 -26.63 -17.84
CA ASN A 283 20.59 -25.93 -19.03
C ASN A 283 19.24 -26.47 -19.49
N LEU A 284 19.05 -27.80 -19.53
CA LEU A 284 17.75 -28.37 -19.89
C LEU A 284 16.63 -27.99 -18.93
N VAL A 285 16.92 -27.85 -17.64
CA VAL A 285 15.95 -27.32 -16.64
C VAL A 285 15.58 -25.87 -16.98
N LYS A 286 16.55 -25.03 -17.36
CA LYS A 286 16.34 -23.60 -17.67
C LYS A 286 15.65 -23.33 -19.00
N VAL A 287 15.99 -24.06 -20.07
CA VAL A 287 15.63 -23.66 -21.45
C VAL A 287 14.69 -24.61 -22.19
N SER A 288 14.44 -25.83 -21.68
CA SER A 288 13.61 -26.79 -22.41
C SER A 288 12.15 -26.31 -22.45
N ALA A 289 11.53 -26.32 -23.64
CA ALA A 289 10.11 -25.98 -23.81
C ALA A 289 9.15 -26.96 -23.09
N MET A 290 9.54 -28.23 -22.98
CA MET A 290 8.69 -29.31 -22.47
C MET A 290 8.98 -29.60 -21.00
N GLU A 291 7.93 -29.57 -20.18
CA GLU A 291 8.01 -29.83 -18.74
C GLU A 291 8.59 -31.21 -18.43
N SER A 292 8.18 -32.26 -19.15
CA SER A 292 8.65 -33.63 -18.90
C SER A 292 10.17 -33.74 -18.96
N VAL A 293 10.80 -33.00 -19.89
CA VAL A 293 12.26 -32.93 -20.04
C VAL A 293 12.87 -32.14 -18.89
N ARG A 294 12.28 -30.99 -18.49
CA ARG A 294 12.74 -30.21 -17.34
C ARG A 294 12.73 -31.07 -16.06
N ASN A 295 11.63 -31.77 -15.82
CA ASN A 295 11.49 -32.61 -14.64
C ASN A 295 12.46 -33.80 -14.64
N LYS A 296 12.66 -34.43 -15.81
CA LYS A 296 13.64 -35.50 -15.96
C LYS A 296 15.05 -35.00 -15.71
N ALA A 297 15.43 -33.88 -16.36
CA ALA A 297 16.75 -33.28 -16.22
C ALA A 297 17.03 -32.83 -14.78
N GLY A 298 16.06 -32.19 -14.12
CA GLY A 298 16.19 -31.72 -12.74
C GLY A 298 16.33 -32.87 -11.73
N ASN A 299 15.54 -33.95 -11.86
CA ASN A 299 15.71 -35.12 -11.00
C ASN A 299 17.06 -35.81 -11.25
N SER A 300 17.47 -35.95 -12.51
CA SER A 300 18.79 -36.48 -12.87
C SER A 300 19.93 -35.61 -12.31
N LEU A 301 19.76 -34.28 -12.30
CA LEU A 301 20.75 -33.35 -11.74
C LEU A 301 20.90 -33.52 -10.23
N VAL A 302 19.79 -33.61 -9.50
CA VAL A 302 19.81 -33.88 -8.04
C VAL A 302 20.43 -35.25 -7.75
N GLN A 303 20.16 -36.26 -8.56
CA GLN A 303 20.76 -37.60 -8.44
C GLN A 303 22.28 -37.58 -8.73
N LEU A 304 22.73 -36.76 -9.67
CA LEU A 304 24.14 -36.59 -10.02
C LEU A 304 24.93 -35.84 -8.94
N GLY A 305 24.29 -34.89 -8.25
CA GLY A 305 24.92 -33.96 -7.32
C GLY A 305 25.91 -34.58 -6.31
N PRO A 306 25.60 -35.71 -5.64
CA PRO A 306 26.51 -36.36 -4.70
C PRO A 306 27.84 -36.82 -5.33
N MET A 307 27.89 -37.02 -6.65
CA MET A 307 29.10 -37.43 -7.39
C MET A 307 30.01 -36.25 -7.75
N LEU A 308 29.52 -35.01 -7.67
CA LEU A 308 30.29 -33.81 -7.98
C LEU A 308 31.18 -33.42 -6.79
N THR A 309 32.32 -32.78 -7.10
CA THR A 309 33.18 -32.14 -6.09
C THR A 309 32.49 -30.91 -5.49
N ILE A 310 33.02 -30.37 -4.38
CA ILE A 310 32.43 -29.19 -3.71
C ILE A 310 32.37 -27.99 -4.67
N ASP A 311 33.47 -27.70 -5.36
CA ASP A 311 33.55 -26.57 -6.31
C ASP A 311 32.57 -26.73 -7.48
N GLN A 312 32.42 -27.96 -7.99
CA GLN A 312 31.48 -28.27 -9.06
C GLN A 312 30.03 -28.10 -8.62
N ARG A 313 29.68 -28.49 -7.37
CA ARG A 313 28.34 -28.25 -6.84
C ARG A 313 28.04 -26.76 -6.74
N ASN A 314 29.01 -25.96 -6.28
CA ASN A 314 28.86 -24.50 -6.23
C ASN A 314 28.61 -23.90 -7.61
N GLU A 315 29.39 -24.30 -8.62
CA GLU A 315 29.23 -23.82 -10.01
C GLU A 315 27.82 -24.12 -10.54
N ILE A 316 27.34 -25.34 -10.33
CA ILE A 316 26.00 -25.75 -10.77
C ILE A 316 24.89 -25.03 -10.00
N ALA A 317 25.05 -24.82 -8.68
CA ALA A 317 24.10 -24.05 -7.89
C ALA A 317 23.99 -22.62 -8.42
N PHE A 318 25.12 -21.96 -8.71
CA PHE A 318 25.15 -20.62 -9.27
C PHE A 318 24.52 -20.55 -10.67
N GLU A 319 24.77 -21.55 -11.52
CA GLU A 319 24.14 -21.65 -12.84
C GLU A 319 22.61 -21.78 -12.77
N LEU A 320 22.08 -22.43 -11.73
CA LEU A 320 20.65 -22.53 -11.48
C LEU A 320 20.07 -21.24 -10.87
N ILE A 321 20.81 -20.53 -9.99
CA ILE A 321 20.41 -19.22 -9.44
C ILE A 321 20.09 -18.25 -10.58
N LYS A 322 21.00 -18.12 -11.56
CA LYS A 322 20.77 -17.25 -12.74
C LYS A 322 19.48 -17.57 -13.48
N GLY A 323 19.02 -18.82 -13.39
CA GLY A 323 17.77 -19.25 -13.98
C GLY A 323 16.52 -18.65 -13.33
N LEU A 324 16.59 -18.26 -12.05
CA LEU A 324 15.47 -17.61 -11.33
C LEU A 324 15.17 -16.20 -11.88
N GLU A 325 16.13 -15.57 -12.54
CA GLU A 325 16.03 -14.23 -13.15
C GLU A 325 15.64 -14.29 -14.64
N ILE A 326 15.32 -15.47 -15.18
CA ILE A 326 14.85 -15.61 -16.56
C ILE A 326 13.46 -14.98 -16.73
N ASP A 327 13.32 -14.09 -17.71
CA ASP A 327 12.09 -13.33 -18.00
C ASP A 327 10.86 -14.18 -18.39
N GLU A 328 11.00 -15.47 -18.69
CA GLU A 328 9.91 -16.31 -19.18
C GLU A 328 9.26 -17.20 -18.09
N MET A 329 8.08 -16.76 -17.60
CA MET A 329 7.06 -17.51 -16.80
C MET A 329 7.28 -19.02 -16.66
N GLN A 330 7.00 -19.60 -17.82
CA GLN A 330 6.91 -21.01 -18.14
C GLN A 330 8.16 -21.83 -17.80
N TYR A 331 9.34 -21.20 -17.71
CA TYR A 331 10.60 -21.91 -17.48
C TYR A 331 11.08 -21.78 -16.05
N ALA A 332 11.15 -20.55 -15.53
CA ALA A 332 11.79 -20.28 -14.25
C ALA A 332 11.08 -20.96 -13.06
N LYS A 333 9.76 -21.17 -13.14
CA LYS A 333 8.96 -21.77 -12.05
C LYS A 333 9.29 -23.22 -11.68
N TYR A 334 10.03 -23.94 -12.51
CA TYR A 334 10.47 -25.32 -12.23
C TYR A 334 11.82 -25.38 -11.51
N ILE A 335 12.58 -24.29 -11.57
CA ILE A 335 13.92 -24.21 -10.99
C ILE A 335 13.89 -24.34 -9.47
N PRO A 336 12.96 -23.71 -8.72
CA PRO A 336 12.93 -23.79 -7.26
C PRO A 336 12.97 -25.20 -6.67
N GLU A 337 12.21 -26.15 -7.23
CA GLU A 337 12.15 -27.56 -6.79
C GLU A 337 13.54 -28.21 -6.86
N TYR A 338 14.23 -28.05 -7.98
CA TYR A 338 15.51 -28.71 -8.21
C TYR A 338 16.67 -27.97 -7.54
N LEU A 339 16.65 -26.64 -7.59
CA LEU A 339 17.64 -25.79 -6.93
C LEU A 339 17.62 -26.01 -5.41
N GLY A 340 16.44 -25.93 -4.79
CA GLY A 340 16.30 -26.09 -3.34
C GLY A 340 16.76 -27.46 -2.83
N ARG A 341 16.55 -28.52 -3.62
CA ARG A 341 17.05 -29.88 -3.33
C ARG A 341 18.56 -29.98 -3.53
N PHE A 342 19.06 -29.45 -4.64
CA PHE A 342 20.47 -29.54 -5.02
C PHE A 342 21.38 -28.81 -4.03
N VAL A 343 20.96 -27.64 -3.54
CA VAL A 343 21.79 -26.81 -2.65
C VAL A 343 21.94 -27.41 -1.25
N MET A 344 21.11 -28.39 -0.87
CA MET A 344 21.33 -29.20 0.34
C MET A 344 22.55 -30.13 0.23
N LEU A 345 23.26 -30.12 -0.89
CA LEU A 345 24.54 -30.82 -1.09
C LEU A 345 25.76 -29.90 -0.92
N LEU A 346 25.56 -28.59 -0.76
CA LEU A 346 26.63 -27.61 -0.56
C LEU A 346 27.22 -27.73 0.84
N SER A 347 28.51 -27.42 0.97
CA SER A 347 29.16 -27.37 2.29
C SER A 347 28.58 -26.23 3.14
N PRO A 348 28.69 -26.25 4.48
CA PRO A 348 28.07 -25.24 5.34
C PRO A 348 28.37 -23.78 4.99
N LYS A 349 29.64 -23.47 4.71
CA LYS A 349 30.05 -22.11 4.34
C LYS A 349 29.39 -21.66 3.04
N GLU A 350 29.40 -22.53 2.03
CA GLU A 350 28.84 -22.25 0.71
C GLU A 350 27.31 -22.14 0.76
N LEU A 351 26.65 -22.95 1.59
CA LEU A 351 25.21 -22.81 1.82
C LEU A 351 24.87 -21.47 2.50
N ASP A 352 25.70 -21.02 3.46
CA ASP A 352 25.49 -19.74 4.14
C ASP A 352 25.66 -18.54 3.19
N GLU A 353 26.62 -18.59 2.27
CA GLU A 353 26.81 -17.61 1.18
C GLU A 353 25.64 -17.68 0.18
N PHE A 354 25.23 -18.87 -0.24
CA PHE A 354 24.09 -19.08 -1.13
C PHE A 354 22.77 -18.50 -0.57
N ILE A 355 22.54 -18.63 0.74
CA ILE A 355 21.38 -18.02 1.42
C ILE A 355 21.43 -16.48 1.33
N ILE A 356 22.62 -15.88 1.39
CA ILE A 356 22.81 -14.42 1.24
C ILE A 356 22.52 -13.99 -0.20
N ASP A 357 23.03 -14.72 -1.19
CA ASP A 357 22.80 -14.43 -2.61
C ASP A 357 21.31 -14.49 -2.96
N LEU A 358 20.61 -15.55 -2.52
CA LEU A 358 19.16 -15.64 -2.68
C LEU A 358 18.44 -14.49 -1.97
N LYS A 359 18.85 -14.11 -0.75
CA LYS A 359 18.26 -12.95 -0.05
C LYS A 359 18.43 -11.66 -0.85
N ASN A 360 19.58 -11.46 -1.48
CA ASN A 360 19.83 -10.27 -2.31
C ASN A 360 18.94 -10.23 -3.56
N ILE A 361 18.74 -11.37 -4.23
CA ILE A 361 17.81 -11.49 -5.37
C ILE A 361 16.38 -11.23 -4.92
N TYR A 362 15.98 -11.79 -3.77
CA TYR A 362 14.65 -11.56 -3.19
C TYR A 362 14.34 -10.09 -2.89
N ILE A 363 15.36 -9.29 -2.56
CA ILE A 363 15.19 -7.87 -2.23
C ILE A 363 15.19 -6.98 -3.48
N ASN A 364 16.07 -7.28 -4.45
CA ASN A 364 16.42 -6.36 -5.52
C ASN A 364 15.86 -6.73 -6.91
N SER A 365 15.33 -7.95 -7.08
CA SER A 365 14.82 -8.41 -8.39
C SER A 365 13.30 -8.19 -8.51
N SER A 366 12.71 -8.65 -9.62
CA SER A 366 11.27 -8.52 -9.87
C SER A 366 10.43 -9.22 -8.79
N GLU A 367 9.16 -8.81 -8.65
CA GLU A 367 8.15 -9.48 -7.81
C GLU A 367 8.08 -10.99 -8.07
N ARG A 368 8.24 -11.38 -9.33
CA ARG A 368 8.27 -12.77 -9.76
C ARG A 368 9.54 -13.49 -9.31
N SER A 369 10.72 -12.92 -9.52
CA SER A 369 11.98 -13.52 -9.07
C SER A 369 11.97 -13.70 -7.55
N SER A 370 11.44 -12.71 -6.83
CA SER A 370 11.23 -12.77 -5.38
C SER A 370 10.33 -13.93 -4.96
N ALA A 371 9.21 -14.14 -5.66
CA ALA A 371 8.31 -15.28 -5.45
C ALA A 371 9.02 -16.63 -5.68
N LEU A 372 9.82 -16.76 -6.73
CA LEU A 372 10.59 -17.98 -7.03
C LEU A 372 11.69 -18.27 -5.98
N VAL A 373 12.34 -17.24 -5.46
CA VAL A 373 13.31 -17.38 -4.36
C VAL A 373 12.62 -17.88 -3.09
N ILE A 374 11.47 -17.32 -2.73
CA ILE A 374 10.69 -17.78 -1.56
C ILE A 374 10.28 -19.24 -1.71
N HIS A 375 9.82 -19.64 -2.90
CA HIS A 375 9.54 -21.04 -3.20
C HIS A 375 10.80 -21.91 -3.05
N THR A 376 11.96 -21.45 -3.52
CA THR A 376 13.24 -22.17 -3.35
C THR A 376 13.56 -22.38 -1.88
N PHE A 377 13.42 -21.36 -1.03
CA PHE A 377 13.59 -21.50 0.42
C PHE A 377 12.57 -22.47 1.04
N GLY A 378 11.32 -22.48 0.55
CA GLY A 378 10.31 -23.47 0.96
C GLY A 378 10.76 -24.91 0.71
N ILE A 379 11.36 -25.17 -0.45
CA ILE A 379 11.93 -26.48 -0.78
C ILE A 379 13.16 -26.78 0.08
N MET A 380 14.04 -25.80 0.30
CA MET A 380 15.18 -25.97 1.22
C MET A 380 14.71 -26.40 2.61
N VAL A 381 13.63 -25.81 3.15
CA VAL A 381 13.05 -26.21 4.45
C VAL A 381 12.55 -27.65 4.45
N GLN A 382 11.96 -28.13 3.35
CA GLN A 382 11.49 -29.52 3.23
C GLN A 382 12.62 -30.54 3.35
N TYR A 383 13.77 -30.26 2.73
CA TYR A 383 14.92 -31.17 2.67
C TYR A 383 16.01 -30.84 3.71
N TYR A 384 15.82 -29.77 4.50
CA TYR A 384 16.73 -29.39 5.58
C TYR A 384 17.03 -30.50 6.61
N PRO A 385 16.07 -31.40 6.95
CA PRO A 385 16.38 -32.51 7.85
C PRO A 385 17.47 -33.45 7.31
N GLU A 386 17.52 -33.71 6.00
CA GLU A 386 18.55 -34.54 5.38
C GLU A 386 19.92 -33.85 5.39
N TYR A 387 19.94 -32.51 5.29
CA TYR A 387 21.15 -31.71 5.38
C TYR A 387 21.83 -31.87 6.75
N LYS A 388 21.04 -31.84 7.83
CA LYS A 388 21.52 -31.95 9.22
C LYS A 388 22.35 -33.21 9.46
N GLU A 389 22.02 -34.31 8.80
CA GLU A 389 22.68 -35.60 8.98
C GLU A 389 24.01 -35.71 8.20
N ARG A 390 24.27 -34.80 7.25
CA ARG A 390 25.37 -34.93 6.27
C ARG A 390 26.72 -34.35 6.73
N PHE A 391 26.72 -33.20 7.40
CA PHE A 391 27.95 -32.42 7.65
C PHE A 391 28.39 -32.38 9.13
N GLY A 392 27.64 -32.99 10.05
CA GLY A 392 28.05 -33.14 11.45
C GLY A 392 28.23 -31.83 12.23
N GLU A 393 27.51 -30.76 11.85
CA GLU A 393 27.55 -29.47 12.56
C GLU A 393 26.81 -29.51 13.91
N ASP A 394 27.19 -28.60 14.81
CA ASP A 394 26.48 -28.42 16.07
C ASP A 394 25.01 -28.10 15.87
N SER A 395 24.14 -28.70 16.70
CA SER A 395 22.70 -28.49 16.60
C SER A 395 22.28 -27.02 16.72
N SER A 396 23.05 -26.19 17.45
CA SER A 396 22.80 -24.75 17.55
C SER A 396 23.09 -23.98 16.27
N VAL A 397 24.09 -24.39 15.48
CA VAL A 397 24.42 -23.74 14.20
C VAL A 397 23.34 -24.07 13.16
N ILE A 398 22.96 -25.35 13.09
CA ILE A 398 21.89 -25.85 12.23
C ILE A 398 20.56 -25.15 12.54
N GLU A 399 20.21 -25.02 13.83
CA GLU A 399 18.99 -24.31 14.22
C GLU A 399 19.04 -22.82 13.86
N LYS A 400 20.18 -22.13 14.07
CA LYS A 400 20.36 -20.73 13.65
C LYS A 400 20.21 -20.54 12.15
N ARG A 401 20.76 -21.45 11.34
CA ARG A 401 20.63 -21.40 9.87
C ARG A 401 19.19 -21.65 9.42
N LEU A 402 18.49 -22.61 10.02
CA LEU A 402 17.05 -22.81 9.79
C LEU A 402 16.23 -21.55 10.15
N ILE A 403 16.52 -20.93 11.30
CA ILE A 403 15.87 -19.69 11.73
C ILE A 403 16.12 -18.57 10.71
N LYS A 404 17.34 -18.44 10.17
CA LYS A 404 17.67 -17.47 9.11
C LYS A 404 16.83 -17.69 7.85
N ILE A 405 16.72 -18.94 7.38
CA ILE A 405 15.89 -19.30 6.22
C ILE A 405 14.42 -18.97 6.47
N LEU A 406 13.88 -19.41 7.62
CA LEU A 406 12.49 -19.14 7.99
C LEU A 406 12.22 -17.64 8.16
N GLY A 407 13.17 -16.88 8.71
CA GLY A 407 13.10 -15.42 8.80
C GLY A 407 12.97 -14.75 7.44
N ILE A 408 13.74 -15.19 6.44
CA ILE A 408 13.62 -14.67 5.07
C ILE A 408 12.24 -15.01 4.47
N ILE A 409 11.76 -16.24 4.65
CA ILE A 409 10.41 -16.64 4.21
C ILE A 409 9.35 -15.74 4.88
N LEU A 410 9.42 -15.51 6.18
CA LEU A 410 8.48 -14.63 6.89
C LEU A 410 8.59 -13.17 6.44
N GLY A 411 9.77 -12.72 6.02
CA GLY A 411 9.97 -11.44 5.34
C GLY A 411 9.04 -11.26 4.13
N GLY A 412 8.78 -12.35 3.41
CA GLY A 412 7.79 -12.42 2.33
C GLY A 412 6.37 -11.99 2.73
N LEU A 413 5.94 -12.25 3.97
CA LEU A 413 4.61 -11.87 4.46
C LEU A 413 4.49 -10.37 4.79
N ALA A 414 5.61 -9.71 5.06
CA ALA A 414 5.68 -8.27 5.31
C ALA A 414 5.96 -7.45 4.04
N ASN A 415 6.21 -8.12 2.90
CA ASN A 415 6.53 -7.45 1.65
C ASN A 415 5.37 -6.56 1.18
N PHE A 416 5.69 -5.35 0.70
CA PHE A 416 4.70 -4.40 0.20
C PHE A 416 4.12 -4.79 -1.17
N ASN A 417 4.72 -5.77 -1.86
CA ASN A 417 4.17 -6.37 -3.06
C ASN A 417 3.18 -7.49 -2.71
N THR A 418 1.94 -7.34 -3.17
CA THR A 418 0.84 -8.27 -2.86
C THR A 418 1.09 -9.68 -3.41
N GLN A 419 1.68 -9.81 -4.60
CA GLN A 419 1.97 -11.10 -5.22
C GLN A 419 3.01 -11.90 -4.42
N VAL A 420 4.08 -11.23 -3.97
CA VAL A 420 5.11 -11.86 -3.13
C VAL A 420 4.50 -12.33 -1.81
N LYS A 421 3.62 -11.51 -1.20
CA LYS A 421 2.91 -11.87 0.03
C LYS A 421 2.04 -13.12 -0.12
N GLN A 422 1.28 -13.20 -1.22
CA GLN A 422 0.44 -14.37 -1.54
C GLN A 422 1.28 -15.63 -1.74
N GLU A 423 2.31 -15.56 -2.58
CA GLU A 423 3.18 -16.71 -2.85
C GLU A 423 3.85 -17.19 -1.55
N THR A 424 4.29 -16.25 -0.71
CA THR A 424 4.90 -16.60 0.57
C THR A 424 3.96 -17.39 1.46
N PHE A 425 2.71 -16.95 1.57
CA PHE A 425 1.73 -17.66 2.39
C PHE A 425 1.34 -19.01 1.78
N LEU A 426 1.31 -19.11 0.44
CA LEU A 426 1.18 -20.38 -0.27
C LEU A 426 2.32 -21.34 0.07
N VAL A 427 3.57 -20.87 0.03
CA VAL A 427 4.77 -21.66 0.35
C VAL A 427 4.73 -22.18 1.79
N ILE A 428 4.38 -21.32 2.76
CA ILE A 428 4.25 -21.74 4.17
C ILE A 428 3.14 -22.80 4.30
N GLY A 429 1.96 -22.56 3.73
CA GLY A 429 0.83 -23.47 3.80
C GLY A 429 1.12 -24.81 3.11
N GLN A 430 1.38 -24.79 1.81
CA GLN A 430 1.49 -25.98 0.97
C GLN A 430 2.84 -26.69 1.11
N TYR A 431 3.96 -25.96 1.10
CA TYR A 431 5.29 -26.56 1.03
C TYR A 431 5.90 -26.82 2.40
N ILE A 432 5.46 -26.18 3.48
CA ILE A 432 5.93 -26.52 4.83
C ILE A 432 4.90 -27.41 5.53
N PHE A 433 3.71 -26.88 5.81
CA PHE A 433 2.71 -27.59 6.61
C PHE A 433 1.92 -28.63 5.81
N GLY A 434 1.72 -28.41 4.52
CA GLY A 434 1.16 -29.36 3.56
C GLY A 434 2.16 -30.38 3.01
N SER A 435 3.45 -30.27 3.38
CA SER A 435 4.51 -31.14 2.89
C SER A 435 4.23 -32.61 3.18
N LYS A 436 4.53 -33.48 2.22
CA LYS A 436 4.54 -34.94 2.41
C LYS A 436 5.93 -35.49 2.78
N ILE A 437 6.97 -34.65 2.68
CA ILE A 437 8.36 -35.01 2.96
C ILE A 437 8.66 -34.80 4.44
N LEU A 438 8.21 -33.68 5.00
CA LEU A 438 8.38 -33.39 6.43
C LEU A 438 7.45 -34.27 7.27
N THR A 439 8.03 -34.93 8.26
CA THR A 439 7.28 -35.64 9.31
C THR A 439 6.53 -34.66 10.21
N LEU A 440 5.50 -35.14 10.92
CA LEU A 440 4.75 -34.32 11.90
C LEU A 440 5.66 -33.66 12.94
N LYS A 441 6.69 -34.37 13.43
CA LYS A 441 7.66 -33.82 14.39
C LYS A 441 8.53 -32.69 13.80
N GLN A 442 8.95 -32.82 12.55
CA GLN A 442 9.72 -31.78 11.87
C GLN A 442 8.86 -30.54 11.59
N LYS A 443 7.60 -30.74 11.15
CA LYS A 443 6.62 -29.65 11.01
C LYS A 443 6.38 -28.94 12.34
N HIS A 444 6.25 -29.69 13.44
CA HIS A 444 6.13 -29.12 14.78
C HIS A 444 7.33 -28.28 15.19
N LYS A 445 8.57 -28.71 14.89
CA LYS A 445 9.77 -27.90 15.16
C LYS A 445 9.74 -26.58 14.39
N VAL A 446 9.37 -26.61 13.11
CA VAL A 446 9.23 -25.37 12.30
C VAL A 446 8.10 -24.50 12.87
N PHE A 447 6.93 -25.07 13.15
CA PHE A 447 5.80 -24.35 13.73
C PHE A 447 6.17 -23.68 15.05
N SER A 448 6.86 -24.38 15.95
CA SER A 448 7.29 -23.87 17.26
C SER A 448 8.23 -22.67 17.16
N LEU A 449 8.99 -22.56 16.07
CA LEU A 449 9.87 -21.41 15.82
C LEU A 449 9.08 -20.20 15.31
N ILE A 450 8.06 -20.41 14.46
CA ILE A 450 7.45 -19.33 13.69
C ILE A 450 6.02 -18.95 14.09
N TYR A 451 5.29 -19.78 14.85
CA TYR A 451 3.83 -19.64 15.06
C TYR A 451 3.40 -18.23 15.49
N LYS A 452 4.12 -17.66 16.47
CA LYS A 452 3.81 -16.33 17.02
C LYS A 452 4.06 -15.24 15.97
N LYS A 453 5.18 -15.31 15.27
CA LYS A 453 5.53 -14.35 14.21
C LYS A 453 4.59 -14.46 13.01
N LEU A 454 4.29 -15.68 12.59
CA LEU A 454 3.34 -16.01 11.53
C LEU A 454 1.97 -15.40 11.83
N LEU A 455 1.45 -15.59 13.04
CA LEU A 455 0.17 -15.03 13.47
C LEU A 455 0.17 -13.49 13.36
N THR A 456 1.23 -12.84 13.85
CA THR A 456 1.32 -11.37 13.81
C THR A 456 1.37 -10.82 12.39
N LEU A 457 2.08 -11.48 11.47
CA LEU A 457 2.23 -11.03 10.08
C LEU A 457 0.98 -11.25 9.23
N ILE A 458 0.20 -12.30 9.52
CA ILE A 458 -1.06 -12.58 8.80
C ILE A 458 -2.22 -11.73 9.32
N SER A 459 -2.24 -11.39 10.61
CA SER A 459 -3.34 -10.67 11.25
C SER A 459 -3.49 -9.19 10.85
N GLU A 460 -2.56 -8.61 10.08
CA GLU A 460 -2.69 -7.24 9.59
C GLU A 460 -3.71 -7.16 8.44
N LYS A 461 -4.65 -6.19 8.55
CA LYS A 461 -5.86 -5.97 7.70
C LYS A 461 -5.73 -6.51 6.27
N GLU A 462 -6.62 -7.43 5.93
CA GLU A 462 -6.60 -8.17 4.66
C GLU A 462 -7.11 -7.37 3.44
N LEU A 463 -6.47 -7.69 2.31
CA LEU A 463 -6.54 -7.10 0.98
C LEU A 463 -7.42 -7.94 0.07
N SER A 464 -8.57 -7.46 -0.42
CA SER A 464 -9.38 -8.05 -1.53
C SER A 464 -9.96 -9.48 -1.33
N GLU A 465 -11.08 -9.76 -2.00
CA GLU A 465 -11.74 -11.09 -1.96
C GLU A 465 -10.89 -12.23 -2.55
N LEU A 466 -10.05 -11.95 -3.55
CA LEU A 466 -9.18 -12.98 -4.18
C LEU A 466 -8.13 -13.50 -3.20
N PHE A 467 -7.58 -12.61 -2.37
CA PHE A 467 -6.58 -12.94 -1.35
C PHE A 467 -7.18 -13.86 -0.27
N PHE A 468 -8.45 -13.64 0.08
CA PHE A 468 -9.18 -14.50 1.02
C PHE A 468 -9.25 -15.97 0.53
N PHE A 469 -9.59 -16.19 -0.75
CA PHE A 469 -9.65 -17.54 -1.31
C PHE A 469 -8.27 -18.21 -1.39
N ASN A 470 -7.23 -17.47 -1.78
CA ASN A 470 -5.86 -18.00 -1.81
C ASN A 470 -5.37 -18.37 -0.39
N ASN A 471 -5.62 -17.50 0.59
CA ASN A 471 -5.26 -17.74 1.98
C ASN A 471 -5.97 -18.97 2.57
N SER A 472 -7.22 -19.21 2.19
CA SER A 472 -8.04 -20.30 2.71
C SER A 472 -7.40 -21.68 2.48
N ALA A 473 -6.75 -21.88 1.33
CA ALA A 473 -6.05 -23.13 1.02
C ALA A 473 -4.83 -23.35 1.96
N SER A 474 -4.02 -22.31 2.16
CA SER A 474 -2.89 -22.35 3.09
C SER A 474 -3.31 -22.56 4.54
N PHE A 475 -4.37 -21.88 4.99
CA PHE A 475 -4.95 -22.09 6.31
C PHE A 475 -5.43 -23.52 6.51
N ASN A 476 -6.06 -24.13 5.51
CA ASN A 476 -6.49 -25.53 5.58
C ASN A 476 -5.29 -26.48 5.75
N HIS A 477 -4.15 -26.24 5.10
CA HIS A 477 -2.94 -27.03 5.31
C HIS A 477 -2.39 -26.89 6.74
N ILE A 478 -2.32 -25.66 7.27
CA ILE A 478 -1.87 -25.39 8.64
C ILE A 478 -2.83 -26.05 9.65
N TYR A 479 -4.13 -25.88 9.45
CA TYR A 479 -5.18 -26.46 10.30
C TYR A 479 -5.10 -27.99 10.33
N ARG A 480 -4.96 -28.64 9.17
CA ARG A 480 -4.79 -30.10 9.10
C ARG A 480 -3.55 -30.57 9.83
N PHE A 481 -2.41 -29.88 9.64
CA PHE A 481 -1.21 -30.19 10.39
C PHE A 481 -1.42 -30.08 11.92
N ILE A 482 -2.05 -29.00 12.39
CA ILE A 482 -2.33 -28.79 13.82
C ILE A 482 -3.21 -29.92 14.35
N SER A 483 -4.29 -30.24 13.64
CA SER A 483 -5.22 -31.32 13.99
C SER A 483 -4.54 -32.69 14.01
N ASP A 484 -3.75 -33.02 12.98
CA ASP A 484 -3.03 -34.29 12.89
C ASP A 484 -2.00 -34.41 14.02
N TYR A 485 -1.23 -33.34 14.29
CA TYR A 485 -0.25 -33.33 15.37
C TYR A 485 -0.93 -33.49 16.73
N GLU A 486 -2.01 -32.75 17.01
CA GLU A 486 -2.73 -32.87 18.28
C GLU A 486 -3.32 -34.27 18.47
N PHE A 487 -3.86 -34.86 17.40
CA PHE A 487 -4.41 -36.22 17.43
C PHE A 487 -3.35 -37.29 17.70
N PHE A 488 -2.21 -37.26 16.99
CA PHE A 488 -1.19 -38.31 17.09
C PHE A 488 -0.13 -38.08 18.18
N ASN A 489 0.13 -36.83 18.57
CA ASN A 489 1.22 -36.45 19.47
C ASN A 489 0.76 -35.70 20.73
N GLY A 490 -0.51 -35.31 20.81
CA GLY A 490 -1.07 -34.55 21.93
C GLY A 490 -0.83 -33.05 21.83
N LYS A 491 -1.02 -32.34 22.95
CA LYS A 491 -0.99 -30.87 22.99
C LYS A 491 0.39 -30.31 22.62
N PHE A 492 0.38 -29.14 21.97
CA PHE A 492 1.60 -28.38 21.68
C PHE A 492 2.28 -27.90 22.97
N ASP A 493 3.60 -28.09 23.07
CA ASP A 493 4.43 -27.53 24.14
C ASP A 493 4.94 -26.13 23.76
N ILE A 494 4.10 -25.12 24.00
CA ILE A 494 4.46 -23.72 23.73
C ILE A 494 5.14 -23.12 24.95
N LYS A 495 6.45 -22.90 24.86
CA LYS A 495 7.22 -22.23 25.91
C LYS A 495 6.95 -20.74 25.89
N GLU A 496 6.45 -20.21 27.01
CA GLU A 496 6.28 -18.77 27.19
C GLU A 496 7.57 -18.10 27.67
N ASN A 497 7.97 -17.04 26.98
CA ASN A 497 9.00 -16.15 27.47
C ASN A 497 8.46 -15.24 28.59
N LYS A 498 9.21 -15.14 29.68
CA LYS A 498 8.88 -14.30 30.85
C LYS A 498 9.44 -12.89 30.73
N ASN A 499 10.49 -12.70 29.93
CA ASN A 499 11.20 -11.44 29.82
C ASN A 499 10.72 -10.69 28.58
N ILE A 500 10.03 -9.57 28.80
CA ILE A 500 9.44 -8.74 27.75
C ILE A 500 10.20 -7.42 27.68
N ALA A 501 10.65 -7.04 26.49
CA ALA A 501 11.22 -5.73 26.24
C ALA A 501 10.21 -4.88 25.47
N PHE A 502 9.65 -3.85 26.11
CA PHE A 502 8.75 -2.89 25.48
C PHE A 502 9.56 -1.69 24.98
N PHE A 503 9.62 -1.52 23.66
CA PHE A 503 10.44 -0.49 23.03
C PHE A 503 9.57 0.56 22.34
N PRO A 504 9.21 1.65 23.04
CA PRO A 504 8.50 2.77 22.46
C PRO A 504 9.43 3.67 21.66
N GLY A 505 8.96 4.16 20.50
CA GLY A 505 9.72 5.10 19.71
C GLY A 505 8.92 5.73 18.58
N THR A 506 9.29 6.94 18.17
CA THR A 506 8.65 7.61 17.02
C THR A 506 8.89 6.84 15.73
N PHE A 507 10.09 6.25 15.55
CA PHE A 507 10.52 5.40 14.43
C PHE A 507 10.19 5.97 13.04
N ASP A 508 10.78 7.12 12.72
CA ASP A 508 10.30 7.96 11.60
C ASP A 508 11.45 8.49 10.72
N PRO A 509 12.18 7.60 9.99
CA PRO A 509 11.90 6.17 9.83
C PRO A 509 12.60 5.27 10.87
N PHE A 510 12.16 4.01 10.95
CA PHE A 510 12.88 2.92 11.65
C PHE A 510 14.19 2.63 10.91
N SER A 511 15.31 2.55 11.63
CA SER A 511 16.67 2.49 11.04
C SER A 511 17.41 1.19 11.40
N LEU A 512 18.55 0.95 10.76
CA LEU A 512 19.43 -0.17 11.12
C LEU A 512 19.97 -0.07 12.55
N SER A 513 20.10 1.14 13.11
CA SER A 513 20.41 1.34 14.54
C SER A 513 19.33 0.73 15.43
N HIS A 514 18.06 1.05 15.15
CA HIS A 514 16.92 0.48 15.87
C HIS A 514 16.84 -1.04 15.69
N LYS A 515 17.08 -1.56 14.47
CA LYS A 515 17.15 -3.01 14.22
C LYS A 515 18.29 -3.67 15.01
N GLY A 516 19.44 -3.00 15.14
CA GLY A 516 20.57 -3.44 15.96
C GLY A 516 20.22 -3.55 17.44
N ILE A 517 19.59 -2.51 18.02
CA ILE A 517 19.09 -2.50 19.41
C ILE A 517 18.21 -3.72 19.66
N VAL A 518 17.21 -3.90 18.80
CA VAL A 518 16.24 -4.98 18.90
C VAL A 518 16.92 -6.35 18.84
N LYS A 519 17.92 -6.53 17.95
CA LYS A 519 18.69 -7.77 17.83
C LYS A 519 19.48 -8.09 19.09
N GLU A 520 20.15 -7.10 19.68
CA GLU A 520 20.91 -7.28 20.92
C GLU A 520 19.99 -7.70 22.08
N ILE A 521 18.85 -7.03 22.25
CA ILE A 521 17.88 -7.37 23.30
C ILE A 521 17.32 -8.77 23.09
N ARG A 522 16.95 -9.12 21.86
CA ARG A 522 16.48 -10.48 21.53
C ARG A 522 17.55 -11.53 21.80
N ASN A 523 18.82 -11.25 21.49
CA ASN A 523 19.92 -12.18 21.74
C ASN A 523 20.14 -12.46 23.24
N LEU A 524 19.75 -11.53 24.13
CA LEU A 524 19.71 -11.74 25.58
C LEU A 524 18.51 -12.59 26.05
N GLY A 525 17.65 -13.04 25.13
CA GLY A 525 16.52 -13.92 25.42
C GLY A 525 15.20 -13.22 25.70
N TYR A 526 15.04 -11.96 25.31
CA TYR A 526 13.79 -11.20 25.47
C TYR A 526 12.88 -11.32 24.24
N ASP A 527 11.57 -11.27 24.45
CA ASP A 527 10.61 -10.95 23.40
C ASP A 527 10.48 -9.42 23.31
N VAL A 528 10.77 -8.85 22.14
CA VAL A 528 10.76 -7.39 21.94
C VAL A 528 9.45 -6.95 21.30
N TYR A 529 8.78 -5.98 21.91
CA TYR A 529 7.55 -5.36 21.40
C TYR A 529 7.81 -3.90 21.04
N LEU A 530 7.81 -3.60 19.74
CA LEU A 530 7.99 -2.26 19.20
C LEU A 530 6.67 -1.50 19.23
N ALA A 531 6.61 -0.44 20.03
CA ALA A 531 5.46 0.45 20.09
C ALA A 531 5.75 1.74 19.32
N VAL A 532 4.99 1.95 18.24
CA VAL A 532 5.04 3.22 17.52
C VAL A 532 4.47 4.31 18.43
N ASP A 533 5.22 5.38 18.65
CA ASP A 533 4.81 6.50 19.50
C ASP A 533 4.03 7.57 18.73
N GLU A 534 3.01 8.15 19.36
CA GLU A 534 2.19 9.28 18.90
C GLU A 534 2.21 10.48 19.87
N PHE A 535 2.89 10.37 21.01
CA PHE A 535 2.93 11.38 22.07
C PHE A 535 3.95 12.49 21.80
N SER A 536 4.83 12.29 20.82
CA SER A 536 5.70 13.32 20.26
C SER A 536 4.91 14.38 19.47
N TRP A 537 4.32 15.36 20.15
CA TRP A 537 3.40 16.34 19.55
C TRP A 537 4.09 17.52 18.84
N SER A 538 5.41 17.69 18.98
CA SER A 538 6.20 18.75 18.31
C SER A 538 6.76 18.34 16.94
N LYS A 539 7.03 17.04 16.75
CA LYS A 539 7.57 16.51 15.50
C LYS A 539 6.50 16.40 14.41
N LYS A 540 6.90 16.52 13.16
CA LYS A 540 6.07 16.22 12.00
C LYS A 540 6.49 14.86 11.45
N VAL A 541 5.61 13.88 11.65
CA VAL A 541 5.89 12.47 11.40
C VAL A 541 5.06 11.91 10.27
N GLN A 542 5.55 10.86 9.61
CA GLN A 542 4.73 10.12 8.66
C GLN A 542 3.51 9.49 9.35
N PRO A 543 2.40 9.27 8.61
CA PRO A 543 1.23 8.58 9.13
C PRO A 543 1.59 7.26 9.82
N ARG A 544 0.88 6.96 10.91
CA ARG A 544 1.23 5.83 11.80
C ARG A 544 1.29 4.49 11.08
N LEU A 545 0.36 4.20 10.17
CA LEU A 545 0.32 2.92 9.46
C LEU A 545 1.50 2.76 8.48
N ILE A 546 1.98 3.86 7.87
CA ILE A 546 3.19 3.85 7.04
C ILE A 546 4.42 3.48 7.89
N ARG A 547 4.58 4.10 9.06
CA ARG A 547 5.67 3.76 9.97
C ARG A 547 5.60 2.32 10.45
N ARG A 548 4.39 1.83 10.76
CA ARG A 548 4.18 0.41 11.09
C ARG A 548 4.60 -0.51 9.95
N GLN A 549 4.26 -0.21 8.70
CA GLN A 549 4.70 -0.99 7.54
C GLN A 549 6.23 -1.01 7.41
N ILE A 550 6.88 0.15 7.52
CA ILE A 550 8.35 0.28 7.50
C ILE A 550 9.00 -0.61 8.58
N ILE A 551 8.48 -0.54 9.81
CA ILE A 551 8.95 -1.40 10.91
C ILE A 551 8.69 -2.86 10.58
N ASN A 552 7.49 -3.23 10.15
CA ASN A 552 7.09 -4.61 9.90
C ASN A 552 8.02 -5.28 8.88
N MET A 553 8.28 -4.62 7.75
CA MET A 553 9.28 -5.05 6.76
C MET A 553 10.67 -5.21 7.39
N SER A 554 11.08 -4.23 8.20
CA SER A 554 12.40 -4.22 8.83
C SER A 554 12.60 -5.30 9.88
N ILE A 555 11.54 -5.83 10.51
CA ILE A 555 11.66 -6.81 11.60
C ILE A 555 11.11 -8.18 11.25
N ALA A 556 10.54 -8.38 10.06
CA ALA A 556 9.86 -9.64 9.71
C ALA A 556 10.78 -10.86 9.79
N ASP A 557 12.09 -10.68 9.53
CA ASP A 557 13.11 -11.72 9.65
C ASP A 557 13.57 -12.00 11.10
N GLU A 558 13.05 -11.27 12.08
CA GLU A 558 13.40 -11.40 13.50
C GLU A 558 12.25 -12.07 14.30
N LEU A 559 12.35 -13.38 14.56
CA LEU A 559 11.27 -14.19 15.17
C LEU A 559 10.81 -13.73 16.56
N GLY A 560 11.72 -13.22 17.40
CA GLY A 560 11.44 -12.77 18.77
C GLY A 560 11.05 -11.29 18.89
N VAL A 561 10.67 -10.66 17.78
CA VAL A 561 10.38 -9.22 17.70
C VAL A 561 8.99 -9.02 17.11
N PHE A 562 8.17 -8.18 17.71
CA PHE A 562 6.78 -7.99 17.34
C PHE A 562 6.42 -6.50 17.30
N LEU A 563 5.49 -6.13 16.44
CA LEU A 563 4.81 -4.85 16.52
C LEU A 563 3.77 -4.90 17.65
N PHE A 564 3.78 -3.91 18.52
CA PHE A 564 2.74 -3.75 19.52
C PHE A 564 1.40 -3.35 18.84
N PRO A 565 0.23 -3.78 19.37
CA PRO A 565 -1.07 -3.48 18.77
C PRO A 565 -1.33 -1.99 18.57
N ASP A 566 -2.10 -1.64 17.52
CA ASP A 566 -2.43 -0.25 17.17
C ASP A 566 -3.49 0.37 18.10
N ASP A 567 -4.34 -0.45 18.69
CA ASP A 567 -5.53 -0.06 19.46
C ASP A 567 -5.27 0.18 20.95
N VAL A 568 -4.04 -0.06 21.41
CA VAL A 568 -3.58 0.16 22.78
C VAL A 568 -2.52 1.27 22.80
N PRO A 569 -2.91 2.52 23.08
CA PRO A 569 -1.94 3.59 23.34
C PRO A 569 -1.22 3.37 24.67
N VAL A 570 0.08 3.65 24.70
CA VAL A 570 0.90 3.57 25.92
C VAL A 570 1.70 4.85 26.07
N ASN A 571 1.16 5.82 26.81
CA ASN A 571 1.90 7.02 27.17
C ASN A 571 2.75 6.76 28.42
N LEU A 572 4.07 6.88 28.33
CA LEU A 572 4.98 6.64 29.46
C LEU A 572 4.78 7.63 30.62
N SER A 573 4.12 8.77 30.38
CA SER A 573 3.78 9.74 31.43
C SER A 573 2.43 9.46 32.10
N ASN A 574 1.71 8.41 31.69
CA ASN A 574 0.37 8.08 32.17
C ASN A 574 0.37 6.73 32.91
N ASN A 575 0.17 6.79 34.24
CA ASN A 575 0.21 5.60 35.10
C ASN A 575 -0.92 4.59 34.76
N LYS A 576 -2.07 5.03 34.25
CA LYS A 576 -3.17 4.12 33.84
C LYS A 576 -2.80 3.32 32.62
N ASP A 577 -2.13 3.94 31.64
CA ASP A 577 -1.65 3.26 30.44
C ASP A 577 -0.58 2.22 30.80
N LEU A 578 0.34 2.58 31.69
CA LEU A 578 1.36 1.67 32.21
C LEU A 578 0.76 0.51 33.02
N LYS A 579 -0.28 0.76 33.80
CA LYS A 579 -1.06 -0.30 34.46
C LYS A 579 -1.69 -1.25 33.45
N ILE A 580 -2.31 -0.71 32.38
CA ILE A 580 -2.85 -1.53 31.29
C ILE A 580 -1.74 -2.37 30.66
N LEU A 581 -0.56 -1.78 30.40
CA LEU A 581 0.59 -2.51 29.87
C LEU A 581 0.99 -3.70 30.77
N LYS A 582 1.03 -3.53 32.10
CA LYS A 582 1.25 -4.64 33.05
C LYS A 582 0.17 -5.72 32.95
N THR A 583 -1.10 -5.34 32.81
CA THR A 583 -2.20 -6.31 32.70
C THR A 583 -2.18 -7.12 31.41
N LEU A 584 -1.61 -6.58 30.33
CA LEU A 584 -1.45 -7.30 29.05
C LEU A 584 -0.40 -8.40 29.10
N PHE A 585 0.55 -8.32 30.04
CA PHE A 585 1.61 -9.31 30.23
C PHE A 585 1.58 -9.89 31.65
N PRO A 586 0.53 -10.65 32.01
CA PRO A 586 0.39 -11.18 33.36
C PRO A 586 1.53 -12.14 33.71
N LYS A 587 2.12 -11.98 34.90
CA LYS A 587 3.23 -12.81 35.42
C LYS A 587 4.51 -12.75 34.58
N LYS A 588 4.75 -11.65 33.86
CA LYS A 588 5.96 -11.40 33.06
C LYS A 588 6.68 -10.15 33.54
N ASP A 589 7.99 -10.14 33.35
CA ASP A 589 8.85 -9.01 33.69
C ASP A 589 8.95 -8.09 32.47
N ILE A 590 8.49 -6.86 32.62
CA ILE A 590 8.45 -5.86 31.55
C ILE A 590 9.62 -4.90 31.71
N TYR A 591 10.43 -4.81 30.67
CA TYR A 591 11.59 -3.93 30.57
C TYR A 591 11.30 -2.83 29.55
N ILE A 592 11.31 -1.58 30.00
CA ILE A 592 11.15 -0.43 29.11
C ILE A 592 12.49 -0.12 28.47
N VAL A 593 12.52 -0.14 27.13
CA VAL A 593 13.72 0.15 26.35
C VAL A 593 13.78 1.63 26.05
N VAL A 594 14.84 2.31 26.49
CA VAL A 594 15.02 3.76 26.29
C VAL A 594 16.46 4.11 25.94
N GLY A 595 16.61 5.18 25.15
CA GLY A 595 17.88 5.86 24.99
C GLY A 595 18.23 6.68 26.22
N SER A 596 19.53 6.86 26.45
CA SER A 596 20.05 7.76 27.51
C SER A 596 19.55 9.21 27.35
N ASP A 597 19.35 9.66 26.11
CA ASP A 597 18.77 10.97 25.77
C ASP A 597 17.30 11.12 26.22
N VAL A 598 16.52 10.04 26.17
CA VAL A 598 15.12 10.03 26.61
C VAL A 598 15.02 10.14 28.13
N LEU A 599 15.90 9.48 28.88
CA LEU A 599 15.92 9.58 30.36
C LEU A 599 16.14 11.01 30.85
N ILE A 600 16.93 11.81 30.12
CA ILE A 600 17.24 13.21 30.48
C ILE A 600 16.08 14.15 30.13
N ASN A 601 15.48 13.96 28.94
CA ASN A 601 14.59 14.96 28.34
C ASN A 601 13.10 14.66 28.51
N ALA A 602 12.71 13.40 28.75
CA ALA A 602 11.30 13.02 28.85
C ALA A 602 10.71 13.42 30.21
N THR A 603 9.58 14.12 30.18
CA THR A 603 8.88 14.59 31.39
C THR A 603 8.46 13.46 32.33
N ALA A 604 8.24 12.25 31.81
CA ALA A 604 7.87 11.07 32.59
C ALA A 604 8.84 10.76 33.75
N TYR A 605 10.16 10.94 33.53
CA TYR A 605 11.19 10.66 34.53
C TYR A 605 11.46 11.83 35.50
N ASN A 606 10.91 13.01 35.20
CA ASN A 606 10.98 14.17 36.08
C ASN A 606 9.89 14.15 37.16
N ASN A 607 8.79 13.45 36.92
CA ASN A 607 7.68 13.28 37.87
C ASN A 607 8.13 12.48 39.10
N GLU A 608 7.42 12.63 40.22
CA GLU A 608 7.65 11.83 41.42
C GLU A 608 7.30 10.34 41.19
N PRO A 609 8.06 9.39 41.76
CA PRO A 609 7.73 7.98 41.69
C PRO A 609 6.40 7.65 42.40
N GLU A 610 5.41 7.18 41.64
CA GLU A 610 4.10 6.73 42.14
C GLU A 610 3.83 5.27 41.72
N GLU A 611 2.82 4.62 42.31
CA GLU A 611 2.37 3.29 41.89
C GLU A 611 2.05 3.26 40.38
N ASP A 612 2.49 2.20 39.69
CA ASP A 612 2.35 2.05 38.24
C ASP A 612 2.99 3.15 37.38
N SER A 613 3.76 4.07 37.97
CA SER A 613 4.61 5.01 37.22
C SER A 613 5.79 4.30 36.53
N ILE A 614 6.40 4.99 35.57
CA ILE A 614 7.53 4.49 34.79
C ILE A 614 8.67 3.97 35.67
N HIS A 615 8.92 4.62 36.81
CA HIS A 615 9.98 4.28 37.77
C HIS A 615 9.91 2.85 38.32
N ASN A 616 8.71 2.24 38.35
CA ASN A 616 8.51 0.89 38.87
C ASN A 616 8.77 -0.21 37.82
N PHE A 617 9.02 0.14 36.56
CA PHE A 617 9.34 -0.84 35.54
C PHE A 617 10.83 -1.17 35.55
N ASN A 618 11.17 -2.37 35.07
CA ASN A 618 12.55 -2.66 34.72
C ASN A 618 12.93 -1.84 33.46
N HIS A 619 14.21 -1.58 33.25
CA HIS A 619 14.68 -0.75 32.14
C HIS A 619 15.86 -1.40 31.42
N ILE A 620 15.89 -1.24 30.09
CA ILE A 620 17.07 -1.49 29.26
C ILE A 620 17.48 -0.14 28.67
N VAL A 621 18.65 0.35 29.07
CA VAL A 621 19.15 1.67 28.69
C VAL A 621 20.32 1.56 27.72
N PHE A 622 20.21 2.22 26.57
CA PHE A 622 21.28 2.31 25.59
C PHE A 622 22.08 3.60 25.76
N LYS A 623 23.39 3.44 25.97
CA LYS A 623 24.36 4.55 26.00
C LYS A 623 24.79 4.89 24.57
N ARG A 624 24.87 6.18 24.22
CA ARG A 624 25.56 6.65 23.00
C ARG A 624 27.01 6.96 23.32
N ALA A 625 27.96 6.63 22.44
CA ALA A 625 29.38 6.91 22.66
C ALA A 625 29.80 8.33 22.24
N LYS A 626 28.99 9.03 21.45
CA LYS A 626 29.32 10.33 20.82
C LYS A 626 28.72 11.56 21.48
N ASP A 627 28.13 11.42 22.65
CA ASP A 627 27.79 12.64 23.37
C ASP A 627 29.12 13.27 23.85
N GLU A 628 29.48 14.43 23.30
CA GLU A 628 30.24 15.44 24.04
C GLU A 628 29.35 15.86 25.23
N ILE A 629 29.16 14.95 26.20
CA ILE A 629 28.26 15.17 27.33
C ILE A 629 28.95 16.23 28.18
N THR A 630 28.37 17.43 28.25
CA THR A 630 28.70 18.37 29.31
C THR A 630 28.52 17.66 30.66
N ASP A 631 29.40 17.89 31.64
CA ASP A 631 29.34 17.23 32.95
C ASP A 631 27.93 17.29 33.61
N GLU A 632 27.14 18.32 33.27
CA GLU A 632 25.75 18.49 33.68
C GLU A 632 24.78 17.45 33.10
N ALA A 633 24.90 17.09 31.82
CA ALA A 633 24.01 16.11 31.20
C ALA A 633 24.30 14.68 31.69
N VAL A 634 25.56 14.37 32.02
CA VAL A 634 25.93 13.10 32.70
C VAL A 634 25.27 13.04 34.07
N LYS A 635 25.37 14.12 34.87
CA LYS A 635 24.75 14.19 36.20
C LYS A 635 23.24 14.00 36.14
N LYS A 636 22.54 14.69 35.22
CA LYS A 636 21.08 14.53 35.04
C LYS A 636 20.68 13.11 34.67
N ALA A 637 21.42 12.45 33.77
CA ALA A 637 21.16 11.07 33.42
C ALA A 637 21.32 10.11 34.62
N GLU A 638 22.38 10.30 35.42
CA GLU A 638 22.62 9.51 36.63
C GLU A 638 21.57 9.78 37.73
N GLU A 639 21.10 11.01 37.87
CA GLU A 639 19.99 11.36 38.77
C GLU A 639 18.67 10.69 38.33
N ALA A 640 18.35 10.72 37.03
CA ALA A 640 17.16 10.06 36.49
C ALA A 640 17.22 8.53 36.71
N LYS A 641 18.40 7.90 36.50
CA LYS A 641 18.59 6.48 36.77
C LYS A 641 18.39 6.12 38.24
N LYS A 642 18.84 6.96 39.18
CA LYS A 642 18.65 6.74 40.63
C LYS A 642 17.19 6.75 41.06
N ARG A 643 16.30 7.40 40.30
CA ARG A 643 14.85 7.41 40.56
C ARG A 643 14.16 6.13 40.08
N ILE A 644 14.80 5.30 39.27
CA ILE A 644 14.26 4.01 38.81
C ILE A 644 14.37 2.99 39.95
N ILE A 645 13.23 2.43 40.35
CA ILE A 645 13.12 1.44 41.42
C ILE A 645 13.29 0.02 40.85
N GLY A 646 12.89 -0.20 39.60
CA GLY A 646 13.03 -1.49 38.91
C GLY A 646 14.47 -1.83 38.52
N THR A 647 14.67 -3.03 37.96
CA THR A 647 15.98 -3.52 37.53
C THR A 647 16.48 -2.75 36.31
N LEU A 648 17.74 -2.31 36.33
CA LEU A 648 18.39 -1.57 35.24
C LEU A 648 19.41 -2.44 34.51
N VAL A 649 19.29 -2.57 33.19
CA VAL A 649 20.25 -3.23 32.31
C VAL A 649 20.82 -2.19 31.34
N GLU A 650 22.14 -2.03 31.31
CA GLU A 650 22.80 -1.09 30.38
C GLU A 650 23.42 -1.82 29.20
N LEU A 651 23.15 -1.34 27.99
CA LEU A 651 23.71 -1.87 26.75
C LEU A 651 24.41 -0.79 25.94
N LYS A 652 25.35 -1.21 25.10
CA LYS A 652 26.06 -0.36 24.14
C LYS A 652 25.93 -0.97 22.76
N LEU A 653 25.75 -0.13 21.75
CA LEU A 653 25.73 -0.58 20.36
C LEU A 653 27.15 -0.55 19.78
N PRO A 654 27.38 -1.29 18.69
CA PRO A 654 28.55 -1.06 17.86
C PRO A 654 28.56 0.38 17.32
N VAL A 655 29.74 1.01 17.31
CA VAL A 655 29.92 2.43 16.92
C VAL A 655 29.28 2.76 15.56
N TYR A 656 29.38 1.86 14.58
CA TYR A 656 28.83 2.08 13.24
C TYR A 656 27.29 2.13 13.18
N LEU A 657 26.58 1.62 14.20
CA LEU A 657 25.12 1.72 14.31
C LEU A 657 24.68 2.90 15.18
N GLU A 658 25.56 3.44 16.03
CA GLU A 658 25.23 4.56 16.91
C GLU A 658 25.02 5.87 16.14
N ASP A 659 25.73 6.04 15.03
CA ASP A 659 25.71 7.28 14.24
C ASP A 659 24.48 7.45 13.34
N ILE A 660 23.67 6.40 13.16
CA ILE A 660 22.53 6.43 12.24
C ILE A 660 21.35 7.14 12.91
N SER A 661 21.03 8.35 12.43
CA SER A 661 19.89 9.14 12.91
C SER A 661 18.77 9.26 11.86
N SER A 662 17.51 9.44 12.32
CA SER A 662 16.39 9.70 11.40
C SER A 662 16.58 11.01 10.62
N THR A 663 17.26 12.00 11.19
CA THR A 663 17.63 13.25 10.50
C THR A 663 18.55 12.97 9.32
N GLN A 664 19.63 12.20 9.53
CA GLN A 664 20.56 11.81 8.48
C GLN A 664 19.86 11.05 7.34
N ILE A 665 18.94 10.14 7.66
CA ILE A 665 18.19 9.39 6.64
C ILE A 665 17.36 10.33 5.76
N ARG A 666 16.63 11.27 6.37
CA ARG A 666 15.81 12.24 5.63
C ARG A 666 16.64 13.19 4.79
N GLU A 667 17.73 13.72 5.35
CA GLU A 667 18.66 14.56 4.60
C GLU A 667 19.26 13.81 3.40
N ASN A 668 19.58 12.51 3.54
CA ASN A 668 20.04 11.71 2.41
C ASN A 668 18.94 11.52 1.36
N ILE A 669 17.69 11.26 1.76
CA ILE A 669 16.55 11.17 0.84
C ILE A 669 16.38 12.49 0.06
N ASP A 670 16.39 13.62 0.76
CA ASP A 670 16.21 14.96 0.16
C ASP A 670 17.35 15.32 -0.80
N ASN A 671 18.58 14.93 -0.45
CA ASN A 671 19.76 15.13 -1.29
C ASN A 671 19.95 14.02 -2.34
N ASN A 672 18.98 13.11 -2.51
CA ASN A 672 19.04 11.98 -3.45
C ASN A 672 20.33 11.15 -3.28
N ARG A 673 20.76 10.96 -2.03
CA ARG A 673 21.87 10.09 -1.61
C ARG A 673 21.35 8.73 -1.22
N ASP A 674 22.21 7.72 -1.33
CA ASP A 674 21.89 6.35 -0.94
C ASP A 674 21.66 6.23 0.58
N ILE A 675 20.65 5.44 0.96
CA ILE A 675 20.31 5.12 2.37
C ILE A 675 20.45 3.63 2.68
N SER A 676 21.02 2.83 1.78
CA SER A 676 21.14 1.37 1.94
C SER A 676 21.88 0.94 3.22
N ASN A 677 22.84 1.74 3.67
CA ASN A 677 23.58 1.51 4.90
C ASN A 677 22.90 2.08 6.16
N LEU A 678 21.71 2.69 6.02
CA LEU A 678 21.01 3.35 7.12
C LEU A 678 19.67 2.67 7.49
N ILE A 679 19.04 1.97 6.54
CA ILE A 679 17.74 1.32 6.72
C ILE A 679 17.73 -0.10 6.14
N ASP A 680 16.76 -0.92 6.56
CA ASP A 680 16.55 -2.24 5.95
C ASP A 680 16.22 -2.11 4.44
N PRO A 681 16.83 -2.92 3.56
CA PRO A 681 16.65 -2.79 2.11
C PRO A 681 15.21 -2.89 1.62
N MET A 682 14.37 -3.73 2.24
CA MET A 682 12.96 -3.82 1.84
C MET A 682 12.20 -2.53 2.18
N ALA A 683 12.49 -1.96 3.35
CA ALA A 683 11.96 -0.67 3.76
C ALA A 683 12.50 0.49 2.91
N GLN A 684 13.77 0.44 2.48
CA GLN A 684 14.34 1.38 1.50
C GLN A 684 13.54 1.38 0.20
N ASN A 685 13.34 0.21 -0.40
CA ASN A 685 12.59 0.07 -1.66
C ASN A 685 11.17 0.60 -1.51
N PHE A 686 10.50 0.35 -0.38
CA PHE A 686 9.19 0.91 -0.10
C PHE A 686 9.20 2.46 0.01
N ILE A 687 10.17 3.04 0.71
CA ILE A 687 10.30 4.50 0.84
C ILE A 687 10.49 5.15 -0.54
N TYR A 688 11.35 4.59 -1.37
CA TYR A 688 11.61 5.11 -2.72
C TYR A 688 10.44 4.89 -3.68
N ASP A 689 9.81 3.72 -3.68
CA ASP A 689 8.64 3.44 -4.52
C ASP A 689 7.49 4.40 -4.22
N ARG A 690 7.27 4.69 -2.93
CA ARG A 690 6.18 5.53 -2.42
C ARG A 690 6.53 7.01 -2.29
N ASN A 691 7.75 7.44 -2.63
CA ASN A 691 8.23 8.83 -2.50
C ASN A 691 8.03 9.41 -1.08
N LEU A 692 8.32 8.61 -0.05
CA LEU A 692 8.14 9.02 1.35
C LEU A 692 9.30 9.87 1.85
N TYR A 693 9.04 10.73 2.85
CA TYR A 693 10.00 11.63 3.50
C TYR A 693 10.61 12.75 2.64
N ILE A 694 10.40 12.74 1.32
CA ILE A 694 10.97 13.75 0.41
C ILE A 694 10.42 15.14 0.74
N ARG A 695 11.33 16.05 1.07
CA ARG A 695 11.11 17.48 1.37
C ARG A 695 10.08 17.68 2.47
N GLU A 696 10.12 16.83 3.49
CA GLU A 696 9.23 16.95 4.64
C GLU A 696 9.95 17.55 5.84
N PRO A 697 9.42 18.63 6.43
CA PRO A 697 10.06 19.23 7.60
C PRO A 697 10.01 18.26 8.78
N LEU A 698 11.09 18.23 9.57
CA LEU A 698 11.23 17.38 10.76
C LEU A 698 10.26 17.78 11.89
N ASN A 699 10.04 19.09 12.03
CA ASN A 699 9.21 19.67 13.07
C ASN A 699 7.97 20.31 12.46
N LYS A 700 6.90 20.38 13.24
CA LYS A 700 5.72 21.15 12.86
C LYS A 700 6.09 22.63 12.80
N ALA A 701 5.54 23.35 11.81
CA ALA A 701 5.73 24.78 11.71
C ALA A 701 5.08 25.47 12.93
N VAL A 702 5.82 26.39 13.53
CA VAL A 702 5.27 27.40 14.43
C VAL A 702 4.82 28.54 13.53
N LEU A 703 3.52 28.84 13.49
CA LEU A 703 3.05 29.94 12.66
C LEU A 703 3.76 31.22 13.09
N ARG A 704 4.43 31.89 12.15
CA ARG A 704 4.82 33.29 12.34
C ARG A 704 3.52 34.08 12.29
N THR A 705 2.93 34.36 13.45
CA THR A 705 1.72 35.18 13.52
C THR A 705 1.99 36.52 12.86
N LYS A 706 1.19 36.90 11.86
CA LYS A 706 1.11 38.30 11.44
C LYS A 706 0.76 39.09 12.70
N PRO A 707 1.47 40.17 13.03
CA PRO A 707 1.28 40.87 14.30
C PRO A 707 0.00 41.73 14.30
N PHE A 708 -1.08 41.34 13.61
CA PHE A 708 -2.21 42.25 13.39
C PHE A 708 -3.15 42.31 14.58
N VAL A 709 -3.49 43.51 15.02
CA VAL A 709 -4.54 43.74 16.02
C VAL A 709 -5.67 44.52 15.36
N ILE A 710 -6.88 43.97 15.42
CA ILE A 710 -8.08 44.60 14.87
C ILE A 710 -8.79 45.34 16.01
N GLU A 711 -8.95 46.64 15.85
CA GLU A 711 -9.58 47.54 16.81
C GLU A 711 -10.82 48.21 16.20
N ILE A 712 -11.93 48.26 16.95
CA ILE A 712 -13.12 49.03 16.59
C ILE A 712 -13.16 50.30 17.43
N VAL A 713 -12.83 51.43 16.80
CA VAL A 713 -12.84 52.74 17.42
C VAL A 713 -14.22 53.35 17.27
N LYS A 714 -14.87 53.65 18.41
CA LYS A 714 -16.20 54.28 18.45
C LYS A 714 -16.14 55.79 18.66
N GLU A 715 -15.12 56.28 19.34
CA GLU A 715 -14.93 57.70 19.65
C GLU A 715 -13.58 58.15 19.07
N LEU A 716 -13.62 59.18 18.22
CA LEU A 716 -12.45 59.69 17.51
C LEU A 716 -11.63 60.61 18.42
N SER A 717 -10.68 60.03 19.16
CA SER A 717 -9.72 60.83 19.95
C SER A 717 -8.77 61.61 19.04
N LYS A 718 -8.22 62.73 19.55
CA LYS A 718 -7.24 63.54 18.81
C LYS A 718 -6.05 62.72 18.32
N LYS A 719 -5.58 61.75 19.12
CA LYS A 719 -4.50 60.83 18.75
C LYS A 719 -4.83 59.98 17.52
N ILE A 720 -6.03 59.42 17.45
CA ILE A 720 -6.45 58.57 16.32
C ILE A 720 -6.64 59.42 15.06
N LEU A 721 -7.13 60.64 15.23
CA LEU A 721 -7.25 61.60 14.15
C LEU A 721 -5.85 61.99 13.59
N ASP A 722 -4.88 62.27 14.45
CA ASP A 722 -3.49 62.56 14.04
C ASP A 722 -2.86 61.35 13.30
N GLU A 723 -3.14 60.11 13.74
CA GLU A 723 -2.69 58.88 13.05
C GLU A 723 -3.33 58.73 11.66
N ILE A 724 -4.62 59.07 11.50
CA ILE A 724 -5.31 59.04 10.20
C ILE A 724 -4.73 60.09 9.26
N ASP A 725 -4.43 61.30 9.74
CA ASP A 725 -3.81 62.34 8.92
C ASP A 725 -2.46 61.87 8.35
N HIS A 726 -1.64 61.25 9.20
CA HIS A 726 -0.38 60.65 8.78
C HIS A 726 -0.59 59.47 7.80
N CYS A 727 -1.63 58.66 7.99
CA CYS A 727 -1.94 57.52 7.12
C CYS A 727 -2.38 57.95 5.71
N ILE A 728 -3.06 59.10 5.57
CA ILE A 728 -3.66 59.54 4.29
C ILE A 728 -2.85 60.64 3.59
N PHE A 729 -2.41 61.69 4.31
CA PHE A 729 -2.02 62.97 3.69
C PHE A 729 -0.54 63.33 3.82
N ASN A 730 0.23 62.68 4.70
CA ASN A 730 1.65 62.96 4.95
C ASN A 730 2.02 64.44 5.28
N ASP A 731 1.06 65.39 5.37
CA ASP A 731 1.23 66.76 5.89
C ASP A 731 -0.12 67.49 6.17
N THR A 732 -0.11 68.39 7.15
CA THR A 732 -1.21 68.72 8.11
C THR A 732 -2.25 69.78 7.69
N ARG A 733 -2.40 70.14 6.41
CA ARG A 733 -3.23 71.33 6.02
C ARG A 733 -4.63 71.05 5.45
N LEU A 734 -5.01 69.79 5.22
CA LEU A 734 -6.33 69.40 4.66
C LEU A 734 -7.29 68.75 5.69
N PHE A 735 -6.82 68.52 6.92
CA PHE A 735 -7.45 67.62 7.89
C PHE A 735 -8.57 68.23 8.74
N GLU A 736 -8.53 69.54 9.04
CA GLU A 736 -9.50 70.20 9.93
C GLU A 736 -10.96 70.06 9.43
N ASN A 737 -11.18 70.09 8.10
CA ASN A 737 -12.50 69.90 7.48
C ASN A 737 -13.00 68.44 7.48
N ILE A 738 -12.11 67.46 7.65
CA ILE A 738 -12.44 66.03 7.63
C ILE A 738 -12.85 65.59 9.04
N ALA A 739 -12.13 66.02 10.08
CA ALA A 739 -12.45 65.70 11.47
C ALA A 739 -13.88 66.12 11.87
N GLU A 740 -14.34 67.30 11.43
CA GLU A 740 -15.72 67.76 11.65
C GLU A 740 -16.76 66.88 10.94
N LYS A 741 -16.48 66.48 9.68
CA LYS A 741 -17.36 65.58 8.91
C LYS A 741 -17.47 64.19 9.54
N LEU A 742 -16.35 63.64 10.02
CA LEU A 742 -16.32 62.32 10.65
C LEU A 742 -17.11 62.30 11.97
N ASN A 743 -16.97 63.36 12.77
CA ASN A 743 -17.70 63.50 14.04
C ASN A 743 -19.21 63.74 13.83
N PHE A 744 -19.62 64.53 12.82
CA PHE A 744 -21.04 64.83 12.56
C PHE A 744 -21.87 63.58 12.21
N LYS A 745 -21.27 62.60 11.51
CA LYS A 745 -21.95 61.37 11.06
C LYS A 745 -21.85 60.19 12.04
N ASN A 746 -21.27 60.38 13.23
CA ASN A 746 -21.02 59.32 14.21
C ASN A 746 -20.29 58.11 13.58
N ILE A 747 -19.21 58.42 12.84
CA ILE A 747 -18.41 57.42 12.12
C ILE A 747 -17.65 56.56 13.11
N ARG A 748 -17.64 55.26 12.82
CA ARG A 748 -16.82 54.25 13.49
C ARG A 748 -15.66 53.88 12.60
N LEU A 749 -14.53 53.53 13.20
CA LEU A 749 -13.37 53.04 12.47
C LEU A 749 -13.10 51.59 12.84
N LEU A 750 -12.74 50.79 11.83
CA LEU A 750 -12.02 49.55 12.01
C LEU A 750 -10.56 49.83 11.65
N VAL A 751 -9.65 49.62 12.60
CA VAL A 751 -8.22 49.86 12.44
C VAL A 751 -7.48 48.54 12.55
N ILE A 752 -6.55 48.29 11.62
CA ILE A 752 -5.59 47.17 11.72
C ILE A 752 -4.24 47.75 12.14
N ARG A 753 -3.65 47.21 13.21
CA ARG A 753 -2.37 47.67 13.78
C ARG A 753 -1.31 46.57 13.77
N ASP A 754 -0.04 46.97 13.67
CA ASP A 754 1.11 46.06 13.85
C ASP A 754 1.56 46.02 15.33
N SER A 755 1.24 44.94 16.02
CA SER A 755 1.62 44.71 17.43
C SER A 755 3.13 44.59 17.68
N LYS A 756 3.96 44.39 16.66
CA LYS A 756 5.43 44.32 16.79
C LYS A 756 6.11 45.65 16.51
N ASN A 757 5.61 46.42 15.55
CA ASN A 757 6.17 47.73 15.17
C ASN A 757 5.44 48.88 15.87
N TYR A 758 5.72 49.10 17.16
CA TYR A 758 5.21 50.24 17.94
C TYR A 758 3.67 50.45 17.93
N ASN A 759 2.89 49.42 17.57
CA ASN A 759 1.43 49.51 17.41
C ASN A 759 1.00 50.48 16.29
N GLU A 760 1.82 50.60 15.25
CA GLU A 760 1.60 51.44 14.07
C GLU A 760 0.31 51.03 13.32
N MET A 761 -0.40 52.02 12.78
CA MET A 761 -1.61 51.83 11.99
C MET A 761 -1.23 51.34 10.58
N LEU A 762 -1.63 50.12 10.23
CA LEU A 762 -1.42 49.54 8.89
C LEU A 762 -2.50 49.98 7.90
N GLY A 763 -3.68 50.34 8.40
CA GLY A 763 -4.77 50.87 7.61
C GLY A 763 -6.07 50.91 8.40
N PHE A 764 -7.08 51.58 7.85
CA PHE A 764 -8.37 51.72 8.50
C PHE A 764 -9.54 51.75 7.49
N SER A 765 -10.73 51.40 7.98
CA SER A 765 -12.00 51.57 7.29
C SER A 765 -12.94 52.42 8.13
N ALA A 766 -13.50 53.47 7.53
CA ALA A 766 -14.47 54.36 8.13
C ALA A 766 -15.89 53.97 7.70
N PHE A 767 -16.81 53.83 8.65
CA PHE A 767 -18.18 53.45 8.35
C PHE A 767 -19.20 53.98 9.38
N HIS A 768 -20.42 54.25 8.93
CA HIS A 768 -21.54 54.65 9.79
C HIS A 768 -22.85 53.96 9.41
N LYS A 769 -23.79 53.97 10.35
CA LYS A 769 -25.11 53.36 10.20
C LYS A 769 -26.10 54.38 9.65
N ILE A 770 -26.89 53.95 8.68
CA ILE A 770 -28.07 54.69 8.19
C ILE A 770 -29.31 53.80 8.18
N SER A 771 -30.49 54.42 8.09
CA SER A 771 -31.75 53.71 7.82
C SER A 771 -32.20 53.92 6.36
N THR A 772 -33.21 53.16 5.92
CA THR A 772 -33.78 53.27 4.58
C THR A 772 -34.42 54.64 4.30
N SER A 773 -34.87 55.37 5.34
CA SER A 773 -35.35 56.74 5.22
C SER A 773 -34.21 57.74 4.96
N ASP A 774 -33.01 57.45 5.45
CA ASP A 774 -31.88 58.38 5.43
C ASP A 774 -31.07 58.33 4.13
N VAL A 775 -31.31 57.33 3.27
CA VAL A 775 -30.56 57.13 2.01
C VAL A 775 -30.63 58.37 1.10
N TYR A 776 -31.80 59.01 1.00
CA TYR A 776 -31.92 60.24 0.21
C TYR A 776 -31.15 61.40 0.85
N SER A 777 -31.25 61.58 2.17
CA SER A 777 -30.52 62.65 2.86
C SER A 777 -29.01 62.47 2.78
N GLU A 778 -28.54 61.22 2.75
CA GLU A 778 -27.13 60.84 2.67
C GLU A 778 -26.54 61.07 1.26
N PHE A 779 -27.20 60.56 0.22
CA PHE A 779 -26.65 60.63 -1.13
C PHE A 779 -27.17 61.81 -1.96
N LYS A 780 -28.26 62.48 -1.56
CA LYS A 780 -28.94 63.54 -2.31
C LYS A 780 -29.37 63.11 -3.72
N SER A 781 -29.69 61.83 -3.91
CA SER A 781 -30.08 61.22 -5.19
C SER A 781 -31.39 60.44 -5.02
N PRO A 782 -32.48 60.82 -5.71
CA PRO A 782 -33.71 60.03 -5.74
C PRO A 782 -33.49 58.64 -6.35
N ASN A 783 -32.63 58.53 -7.37
CA ASN A 783 -32.36 57.28 -8.08
C ASN A 783 -31.66 56.25 -7.19
N ILE A 784 -30.62 56.65 -6.44
CA ILE A 784 -29.94 55.77 -5.48
C ILE A 784 -30.90 55.37 -4.36
N ALA A 785 -31.71 56.31 -3.84
CA ALA A 785 -32.67 56.02 -2.78
C ALA A 785 -33.74 54.99 -3.21
N ASN A 786 -34.28 55.11 -4.42
CA ASN A 786 -35.26 54.15 -4.95
C ASN A 786 -34.63 52.77 -5.17
N TYR A 787 -33.45 52.71 -5.79
CA TYR A 787 -32.72 51.46 -6.01
C TYR A 787 -32.49 50.68 -4.71
N VAL A 788 -32.00 51.36 -3.67
CA VAL A 788 -31.73 50.71 -2.37
C VAL A 788 -33.02 50.24 -1.70
N ARG A 789 -34.12 51.00 -1.78
CA ARG A 789 -35.42 50.63 -1.20
C ARG A 789 -36.06 49.41 -1.88
N GLU A 790 -35.81 49.20 -3.17
CA GLU A 790 -36.28 48.01 -3.89
C GLU A 790 -35.54 46.74 -3.46
N ILE A 791 -34.26 46.87 -3.07
CA ILE A 791 -33.40 45.72 -2.74
C ILE A 791 -33.47 45.34 -1.27
N THR A 792 -33.52 46.33 -0.37
CA THR A 792 -33.43 46.08 1.07
C THR A 792 -34.40 46.91 1.90
N SER A 793 -34.97 46.26 2.91
CA SER A 793 -35.71 46.87 4.01
C SER A 793 -35.00 46.73 5.36
N GLY A 794 -33.78 46.17 5.37
CA GLY A 794 -33.01 45.90 6.59
C GLY A 794 -32.05 47.02 7.00
N ARG A 795 -31.14 46.72 7.94
CA ARG A 795 -30.13 47.67 8.42
C ARG A 795 -29.07 47.91 7.34
N ILE A 796 -28.76 49.18 7.08
CA ILE A 796 -27.80 49.60 6.06
C ILE A 796 -26.57 50.21 6.75
N ILE A 797 -25.39 49.85 6.26
CA ILE A 797 -24.13 50.48 6.64
C ILE A 797 -23.53 51.21 5.42
N VAL A 798 -22.95 52.37 5.65
CA VAL A 798 -22.18 53.11 4.64
C VAL A 798 -20.71 53.02 5.02
N ILE A 799 -19.85 52.58 4.10
CA ILE A 799 -18.41 52.68 4.22
C ILE A 799 -17.98 53.97 3.51
N ASP A 800 -17.44 54.89 4.31
CA ASP A 800 -17.08 56.26 3.97
C ASP A 800 -15.66 56.39 3.39
N GLY A 801 -14.86 55.32 3.50
CA GLY A 801 -13.53 55.20 2.91
C GLY A 801 -12.74 54.03 3.50
N ILE A 802 -11.79 53.50 2.72
CA ILE A 802 -10.85 52.44 3.11
C ILE A 802 -9.47 52.91 2.68
N PHE A 803 -8.52 52.88 3.61
CA PHE A 803 -7.17 53.40 3.38
C PHE A 803 -6.12 52.46 3.97
N GLU A 804 -5.06 52.23 3.20
CA GLU A 804 -3.84 51.53 3.62
C GLU A 804 -2.74 52.55 3.92
N ALA A 805 -1.88 52.24 4.90
CA ALA A 805 -0.75 53.08 5.25
C ALA A 805 0.34 53.11 4.15
N PRO A 806 1.09 54.21 4.00
CA PRO A 806 2.14 54.33 2.99
C PRO A 806 3.33 53.41 3.29
N GLY A 807 3.68 52.54 2.33
CA GLY A 807 4.74 51.54 2.45
C GLY A 807 4.18 50.13 2.50
N ARG A 808 3.87 49.56 1.33
CA ARG A 808 3.24 48.23 1.15
C ARG A 808 4.11 47.10 1.74
N ILE A 809 4.02 46.87 3.05
CA ILE A 809 4.70 45.77 3.74
C ILE A 809 3.92 44.45 3.55
N TYR A 810 2.59 44.53 3.41
CA TYR A 810 1.70 43.37 3.32
C TYR A 810 0.78 43.49 2.11
N ASP A 811 0.78 42.48 1.24
CA ASP A 811 -0.08 42.46 0.06
C ASP A 811 -1.58 42.43 0.43
N SER A 812 -2.40 43.09 -0.38
CA SER A 812 -3.88 43.04 -0.30
C SER A 812 -4.47 43.52 1.04
N MET A 813 -3.86 44.50 1.70
CA MET A 813 -4.39 45.08 2.95
C MET A 813 -5.81 45.66 2.76
N GLU A 814 -6.08 46.29 1.62
CA GLU A 814 -7.42 46.77 1.25
C GLU A 814 -8.49 45.66 1.35
N GLN A 815 -8.19 44.47 0.82
CA GLN A 815 -9.10 43.33 0.89
C GLN A 815 -9.31 42.86 2.34
N THR A 816 -8.24 42.81 3.13
CA THR A 816 -8.32 42.43 4.55
C THR A 816 -9.20 43.42 5.32
N LEU A 817 -8.99 44.73 5.15
CA LEU A 817 -9.80 45.78 5.76
C LEU A 817 -11.28 45.67 5.39
N ILE A 818 -11.59 45.44 4.11
CA ILE A 818 -12.97 45.23 3.66
C ILE A 818 -13.56 43.98 4.33
N THR A 819 -12.88 42.83 4.25
CA THR A 819 -13.37 41.58 4.82
C THR A 819 -13.63 41.69 6.32
N GLU A 820 -12.73 42.30 7.08
CA GLU A 820 -12.89 42.50 8.52
C GLU A 820 -14.06 43.45 8.84
N THR A 821 -14.20 44.54 8.08
CA THR A 821 -15.26 45.52 8.27
C THR A 821 -16.63 44.92 7.97
N LEU A 822 -16.76 44.20 6.86
CA LEU A 822 -18.00 43.55 6.46
C LEU A 822 -18.34 42.38 7.41
N SER A 823 -17.36 41.61 7.86
CA SER A 823 -17.57 40.56 8.86
C SER A 823 -18.07 41.12 10.18
N HIS A 824 -17.51 42.25 10.63
CA HIS A 824 -18.02 42.99 11.79
C HIS A 824 -19.47 43.45 11.58
N CYS A 825 -19.79 44.00 10.41
CA CYS A 825 -21.14 44.47 10.09
C CYS A 825 -22.16 43.31 10.06
N ILE A 826 -21.83 42.18 9.45
CA ILE A 826 -22.70 41.00 9.39
C ILE A 826 -22.97 40.44 10.79
N LYS A 827 -21.96 40.40 11.66
CA LYS A 827 -22.11 39.99 13.07
C LYS A 827 -23.09 40.89 13.83
N ASN A 828 -23.25 42.15 13.42
CA ASN A 828 -24.17 43.13 14.00
C ASN A 828 -25.47 43.30 13.16
N ASP A 829 -25.85 42.28 12.39
CA ASP A 829 -27.04 42.15 11.55
C ASP A 829 -27.28 43.28 10.53
N PHE A 830 -26.22 43.87 10.00
CA PHE A 830 -26.34 44.70 8.80
C PHE A 830 -26.59 43.81 7.58
N THR A 831 -27.56 44.19 6.76
CA THR A 831 -28.04 43.38 5.63
C THR A 831 -27.62 43.92 4.28
N TYR A 832 -27.23 45.19 4.20
CA TYR A 832 -26.81 45.84 2.95
C TYR A 832 -25.72 46.87 3.24
N VAL A 833 -24.74 46.98 2.37
CA VAL A 833 -23.66 47.97 2.49
C VAL A 833 -23.59 48.84 1.25
N LEU A 834 -23.33 50.12 1.47
CA LEU A 834 -23.03 51.10 0.44
C LEU A 834 -21.60 51.62 0.66
N TYR A 835 -20.84 51.77 -0.40
CA TYR A 835 -19.50 52.35 -0.38
C TYR A 835 -19.52 53.68 -1.14
N ASN A 836 -19.09 54.74 -0.46
CA ASN A 836 -18.96 56.09 -1.01
C ASN A 836 -17.84 56.84 -0.28
N ASN A 837 -16.72 57.05 -0.96
CA ASN A 837 -15.58 57.74 -0.37
C ASN A 837 -15.85 59.23 -0.19
N ILE A 838 -16.02 59.66 1.06
CA ILE A 838 -16.23 61.08 1.42
C ILE A 838 -14.99 61.74 2.03
N ILE A 839 -13.94 60.96 2.27
CA ILE A 839 -12.72 61.39 2.96
C ILE A 839 -11.76 62.05 1.96
N THR A 840 -11.38 61.34 0.90
CA THR A 840 -10.52 61.88 -0.18
C THR A 840 -11.31 62.24 -1.44
N GLY A 841 -12.47 61.60 -1.65
CA GLY A 841 -13.31 61.81 -2.83
C GLY A 841 -12.80 61.13 -4.11
N PHE A 842 -11.71 60.37 -4.04
CA PHE A 842 -11.18 59.55 -5.13
C PHE A 842 -10.69 58.19 -4.58
N ASP A 843 -10.85 57.14 -5.38
CA ASP A 843 -10.49 55.76 -5.03
C ASP A 843 -9.41 55.22 -5.99
N SER A 844 -8.55 54.32 -5.50
CA SER A 844 -7.61 53.60 -6.34
C SER A 844 -8.35 52.60 -7.25
N ASP A 845 -7.83 52.34 -8.46
CA ASP A 845 -8.38 51.29 -9.33
C ASP A 845 -8.32 49.90 -8.69
N GLU A 846 -7.32 49.67 -7.83
CA GLU A 846 -7.12 48.44 -7.06
C GLU A 846 -8.23 48.23 -6.02
N LEU A 847 -8.62 49.28 -5.30
CA LEU A 847 -9.73 49.24 -4.34
C LEU A 847 -11.06 49.00 -5.05
N LEU A 848 -11.30 49.71 -6.17
CA LEU A 848 -12.51 49.53 -6.97
C LEU A 848 -12.58 48.12 -7.59
N GLU A 849 -11.45 47.54 -7.98
CA GLU A 849 -11.38 46.13 -8.39
C GLU A 849 -11.76 45.22 -7.22
N THR A 850 -11.15 45.42 -6.05
CA THR A 850 -11.39 44.61 -4.84
C THR A 850 -12.86 44.64 -4.42
N LEU A 851 -13.52 45.80 -4.45
CA LEU A 851 -14.97 45.91 -4.20
C LEU A 851 -15.77 45.05 -5.19
N LYS A 852 -15.46 45.11 -6.50
CA LYS A 852 -16.14 44.27 -7.51
C LYS A 852 -15.89 42.78 -7.27
N LEU A 853 -14.67 42.39 -6.86
CA LEU A 853 -14.32 41.01 -6.52
C LEU A 853 -15.11 40.48 -5.31
N GLN A 854 -15.61 41.36 -4.44
CA GLN A 854 -16.50 41.02 -3.34
C GLN A 854 -18.00 41.13 -3.69
N GLY A 855 -18.34 41.46 -4.94
CA GLY A 855 -19.72 41.50 -5.43
C GLY A 855 -20.39 42.87 -5.38
N PHE A 856 -19.64 43.94 -5.08
CA PHE A 856 -20.18 45.30 -5.15
C PHE A 856 -20.55 45.69 -6.58
N ALA A 857 -21.79 46.14 -6.74
CA ALA A 857 -22.32 46.64 -7.99
C ALA A 857 -22.28 48.17 -8.02
N LYS A 858 -21.97 48.74 -9.20
CA LYS A 858 -21.98 50.19 -9.41
C LYS A 858 -23.42 50.69 -9.53
N ILE A 859 -23.80 51.63 -8.67
CA ILE A 859 -25.06 52.35 -8.68
C ILE A 859 -24.77 53.77 -9.17
N HIS A 860 -25.25 54.11 -10.36
CA HIS A 860 -24.97 55.40 -10.98
C HIS A 860 -26.25 56.19 -11.20
N ASP A 861 -26.30 57.38 -10.60
CA ASP A 861 -27.34 58.35 -10.89
C ASP A 861 -26.89 59.27 -12.03
N LYS A 862 -27.39 58.99 -13.25
CA LYS A 862 -27.11 59.78 -14.45
C LYS A 862 -27.52 61.25 -14.33
N SER A 863 -28.47 61.59 -13.45
CA SER A 863 -28.99 62.96 -13.31
C SER A 863 -28.11 63.85 -12.44
N THR A 864 -27.44 63.27 -11.44
CA THR A 864 -26.55 63.99 -10.51
C THR A 864 -25.07 63.69 -10.75
N GLY A 865 -24.75 62.73 -11.63
CA GLY A 865 -23.39 62.23 -11.86
C GLY A 865 -22.83 61.42 -10.70
N LYS A 866 -23.62 61.14 -9.66
CA LYS A 866 -23.15 60.49 -8.44
C LYS A 866 -23.03 58.98 -8.60
N ILE A 867 -21.91 58.42 -8.15
CA ILE A 867 -21.60 56.99 -8.20
C ILE A 867 -21.44 56.48 -6.78
N VAL A 868 -22.14 55.38 -6.46
CA VAL A 868 -22.05 54.65 -5.21
C VAL A 868 -21.91 53.16 -5.54
N TYR A 869 -21.23 52.39 -4.72
CA TYR A 869 -21.17 50.94 -4.87
C TYR A 869 -22.01 50.26 -3.79
N GLY A 870 -22.76 49.22 -4.13
CA GLY A 870 -23.63 48.54 -3.16
C GLY A 870 -23.62 47.02 -3.30
N VAL A 871 -23.80 46.30 -2.19
CA VAL A 871 -23.90 44.84 -2.18
C VAL A 871 -24.83 44.33 -1.08
N ASP A 872 -25.57 43.26 -1.39
CA ASP A 872 -26.43 42.54 -0.45
C ASP A 872 -25.61 41.58 0.42
N MET A 873 -25.66 41.80 1.73
CA MET A 873 -24.96 41.00 2.75
C MET A 873 -25.86 39.98 3.44
N LYS A 874 -27.15 39.88 3.05
CA LYS A 874 -28.12 39.02 3.72
C LYS A 874 -27.75 37.54 3.66
N PHE A 875 -27.18 37.09 2.55
CA PHE A 875 -26.82 35.69 2.30
C PHE A 875 -25.46 35.57 1.61
N PRO A 876 -24.36 35.82 2.33
CA PRO A 876 -23.02 35.90 1.74
C PRO A 876 -22.49 34.51 1.35
N ILE A 877 -21.61 34.51 0.35
CA ILE A 877 -20.71 33.38 0.04
C ILE A 877 -19.40 33.62 0.78
N CYS A 878 -18.85 32.60 1.43
CA CYS A 878 -17.53 32.68 2.06
C CYS A 878 -16.50 31.85 1.28
N LEU A 879 -15.33 32.43 1.03
CA LEU A 879 -14.19 31.78 0.39
C LEU A 879 -12.97 31.89 1.29
N THR A 880 -12.35 30.78 1.65
CA THR A 880 -11.11 30.77 2.42
C THR A 880 -9.91 30.52 1.49
N PHE A 881 -8.94 31.43 1.52
CA PHE A 881 -7.70 31.33 0.76
C PHE A 881 -6.66 30.52 1.53
N ASN A 882 -6.54 29.24 1.22
CA ASN A 882 -5.72 28.30 1.99
C ASN A 882 -4.71 27.50 1.16
N LEU A 883 -4.65 27.67 -0.17
CA LEU A 883 -3.84 26.81 -1.03
C LEU A 883 -2.35 26.85 -0.68
N GLU A 884 -1.80 28.02 -0.37
CA GLU A 884 -0.38 28.21 -0.02
C GLU A 884 0.04 27.29 1.14
N SER A 885 -0.83 27.09 2.13
CA SER A 885 -0.55 26.22 3.29
C SER A 885 -0.41 24.74 2.95
N PHE A 886 -0.77 24.32 1.73
CA PHE A 886 -0.64 22.95 1.23
C PHE A 886 0.59 22.75 0.33
N ILE A 887 1.31 23.82 -0.02
CA ILE A 887 2.54 23.77 -0.83
C ILE A 887 3.75 23.67 0.11
N LYS A 888 4.73 22.85 -0.27
CA LYS A 888 5.97 22.61 0.48
C LYS A 888 7.02 23.71 0.18
N GLU A 889 7.89 23.96 1.16
CA GLU A 889 9.09 24.77 0.97
C GLU A 889 10.05 24.12 -0.05
N PRO A 890 10.77 24.92 -0.85
CA PRO A 890 10.78 26.39 -0.92
C PRO A 890 9.71 26.99 -1.85
N LEU A 891 8.86 26.17 -2.48
CA LEU A 891 7.91 26.63 -3.51
C LEU A 891 6.74 27.43 -2.95
N ASN A 892 6.40 27.26 -1.68
CA ASN A 892 5.40 28.09 -0.99
C ASN A 892 5.83 29.56 -0.82
N GLU A 893 7.14 29.84 -0.76
CA GLU A 893 7.72 31.19 -0.66
C GLU A 893 8.18 31.74 -2.02
N ASN A 894 8.02 30.97 -3.10
CA ASN A 894 8.44 31.38 -4.43
C ASN A 894 7.50 32.47 -5.00
N LYS A 895 8.08 33.58 -5.45
CA LYS A 895 7.36 34.74 -5.98
C LYS A 895 6.47 34.41 -7.19
N ASN A 896 6.95 33.60 -8.14
CA ASN A 896 6.19 33.25 -9.34
C ASN A 896 5.00 32.34 -9.02
N VAL A 897 5.16 31.43 -8.06
CA VAL A 897 4.07 30.59 -7.54
C VAL A 897 3.03 31.46 -6.84
N TYR A 898 3.47 32.38 -5.98
CA TYR A 898 2.59 33.32 -5.29
C TYR A 898 1.79 34.20 -6.27
N GLU A 899 2.44 34.75 -7.30
CA GLU A 899 1.79 35.53 -8.36
C GLU A 899 0.72 34.71 -9.10
N ALA A 900 1.02 33.44 -9.43
CA ALA A 900 0.05 32.54 -10.09
C ALA A 900 -1.17 32.25 -9.20
N ILE A 901 -0.96 32.09 -7.89
CA ILE A 901 -2.03 31.91 -6.90
C ILE A 901 -2.87 33.19 -6.78
N SER A 902 -2.24 34.34 -6.61
CA SER A 902 -2.90 35.65 -6.50
C SER A 902 -3.76 35.97 -7.73
N TYR A 903 -3.22 35.73 -8.93
CA TYR A 903 -3.97 35.84 -10.19
C TYR A 903 -5.20 34.93 -10.21
N SER A 904 -5.02 33.68 -9.81
CA SER A 904 -6.09 32.68 -9.76
C SER A 904 -7.19 33.06 -8.76
N ARG A 905 -6.84 33.62 -7.60
CA ARG A 905 -7.80 34.10 -6.57
C ARG A 905 -8.74 35.16 -7.13
N LYS A 906 -8.21 36.17 -7.84
CA LYS A 906 -9.04 37.21 -8.47
C LYS A 906 -10.04 36.60 -9.45
N ARG A 907 -9.61 35.63 -10.27
CA ARG A 907 -10.50 34.92 -11.22
C ARG A 907 -11.57 34.10 -10.51
N LEU A 908 -11.20 33.40 -9.44
CA LEU A 908 -12.12 32.59 -8.63
C LEU A 908 -13.18 33.49 -7.99
N GLN A 909 -12.78 34.61 -7.39
CA GLN A 909 -13.70 35.62 -6.83
C GLN A 909 -14.68 36.14 -7.88
N ARG A 910 -14.19 36.54 -9.06
CA ARG A 910 -15.06 36.99 -10.18
C ARG A 910 -16.08 35.94 -10.57
N ALA A 911 -15.69 34.66 -10.65
CA ALA A 911 -16.62 33.60 -10.99
C ALA A 911 -17.66 33.37 -9.86
N MET A 912 -17.26 33.52 -8.60
CA MET A 912 -18.18 33.41 -7.46
C MET A 912 -19.21 34.55 -7.39
N THR A 913 -18.82 35.79 -7.72
CA THR A 913 -19.77 36.92 -7.75
C THR A 913 -20.83 36.77 -8.84
N GLN A 914 -20.53 35.99 -9.90
CA GLN A 914 -21.49 35.65 -10.95
C GLN A 914 -22.51 34.56 -10.55
N LEU A 915 -22.24 33.76 -9.50
CA LEU A 915 -23.21 32.75 -9.02
C LEU A 915 -24.50 33.41 -8.55
N TYR A 916 -24.39 34.52 -7.83
CA TYR A 916 -25.50 35.31 -7.32
C TYR A 916 -25.16 36.80 -7.45
N PRO A 917 -25.42 37.41 -8.63
CA PRO A 917 -25.08 38.80 -8.88
C PRO A 917 -25.63 39.76 -7.81
N GLY A 918 -24.78 40.67 -7.32
CA GLY A 918 -25.13 41.64 -6.27
C GLY A 918 -25.17 41.07 -4.85
N SER A 919 -24.87 39.78 -4.65
CA SER A 919 -24.65 39.18 -3.32
C SER A 919 -23.17 39.24 -2.93
N LEU A 920 -22.92 39.43 -1.63
CA LEU A 920 -21.57 39.54 -1.08
C LEU A 920 -20.78 38.22 -1.18
N VAL A 921 -19.53 38.33 -1.64
CA VAL A 921 -18.50 37.28 -1.55
C VAL A 921 -17.43 37.73 -0.56
N LEU A 922 -17.40 37.09 0.61
CA LEU A 922 -16.41 37.32 1.66
C LEU A 922 -15.22 36.39 1.50
N SER A 923 -14.05 36.97 1.25
CA SER A 923 -12.80 36.23 1.11
C SER A 923 -11.94 36.38 2.37
N PHE A 924 -11.68 35.27 3.05
CA PHE A 924 -10.87 35.22 4.26
C PHE A 924 -9.46 34.74 3.97
N ASP A 925 -8.48 35.47 4.48
CA ASP A 925 -7.09 35.05 4.55
C ASP A 925 -6.90 33.96 5.63
N ASN A 926 -6.23 32.86 5.29
CA ASN A 926 -6.05 31.75 6.22
C ASN A 926 -5.14 32.12 7.41
N ASP A 927 -4.17 33.03 7.23
CA ASP A 927 -3.33 33.48 8.35
C ASP A 927 -4.13 34.31 9.35
N MET A 928 -5.05 35.15 8.87
CA MET A 928 -5.98 35.90 9.74
C MET A 928 -6.86 34.94 10.57
N ILE A 929 -7.46 33.92 9.94
CA ILE A 929 -8.22 32.89 10.65
C ILE A 929 -7.33 32.22 11.71
N ASN A 930 -6.15 31.73 11.32
CA ASN A 930 -5.24 31.05 12.24
C ASN A 930 -4.84 31.93 13.42
N GLN A 931 -4.56 33.21 13.18
CA GLN A 931 -4.14 34.15 14.21
C GLN A 931 -5.25 34.41 15.24
N ILE A 932 -6.48 34.67 14.80
CA ILE A 932 -7.63 34.87 15.70
C ILE A 932 -7.87 33.61 16.54
N LEU A 933 -7.76 32.44 15.93
CA LEU A 933 -7.91 31.16 16.63
C LEU A 933 -6.81 30.94 17.66
N ILE A 934 -5.55 31.17 17.31
CA ILE A 934 -4.41 31.05 18.24
C ILE A 934 -4.62 31.98 19.44
N ASN A 935 -4.98 33.25 19.21
CA ASN A 935 -5.22 34.21 20.30
C ASN A 935 -6.34 33.75 21.23
N LYS A 936 -7.45 33.24 20.69
CA LYS A 936 -8.56 32.68 21.49
C LYS A 936 -8.16 31.44 22.27
N ILE A 937 -7.41 30.53 21.64
CA ILE A 937 -6.94 29.30 22.28
C ILE A 937 -5.97 29.62 23.42
N CYS A 938 -4.96 30.45 23.16
CA CYS A 938 -3.96 30.87 24.16
C CYS A 938 -4.63 31.60 25.33
N SER A 939 -5.59 32.51 25.05
CA SER A 939 -6.37 33.19 26.09
C SER A 939 -7.20 32.21 26.92
N LEU A 940 -7.86 31.22 26.28
CA LEU A 940 -8.62 30.19 26.99
C LEU A 940 -7.72 29.29 27.85
N ASN A 941 -6.48 29.07 27.42
CA ASN A 941 -5.50 28.23 28.09
C ASN A 941 -4.61 29.00 29.09
N ASN A 942 -4.84 30.31 29.27
CA ASN A 942 -4.07 31.22 30.13
C ASN A 942 -2.55 31.22 29.84
N VAL A 943 -2.17 31.17 28.56
CA VAL A 943 -0.76 31.20 28.11
C VAL A 943 -0.56 32.31 27.08
N PRO A 944 0.67 32.86 26.94
CA PRO A 944 0.94 33.83 25.89
C PRO A 944 0.89 33.19 24.51
N ASN A 945 0.60 34.03 23.51
CA ASN A 945 0.56 33.67 22.09
C ASN A 945 1.96 33.62 21.44
N GLU A 946 3.02 33.91 22.19
CA GLU A 946 4.41 33.71 21.80
C GLU A 946 5.05 32.58 22.61
N MET A 947 5.98 31.85 22.00
CA MET A 947 6.62 30.70 22.64
C MET A 947 7.54 31.16 23.79
N GLN A 948 7.38 30.57 24.98
CA GLN A 948 8.23 30.87 26.13
C GLN A 948 9.47 29.96 26.19
N GLU A 949 10.57 30.52 26.70
CA GLU A 949 11.79 29.81 27.06
C GLU A 949 12.14 30.10 28.54
N PRO A 950 12.08 29.14 29.47
CA PRO A 950 11.64 27.74 29.30
C PRO A 950 10.14 27.63 29.05
N ARG A 951 9.74 26.59 28.30
CA ARG A 951 8.34 26.40 27.88
C ARG A 951 7.45 25.99 29.06
N VAL A 952 6.43 26.80 29.37
CA VAL A 952 5.38 26.47 30.33
C VAL A 952 4.11 26.12 29.56
N LEU A 953 3.57 24.92 29.76
CA LEU A 953 2.39 24.44 29.02
C LEU A 953 1.10 24.77 29.76
N GLY A 954 0.07 25.19 29.01
CA GLY A 954 -1.27 25.37 29.58
C GLY A 954 -1.97 24.06 29.96
N GLU A 955 -3.09 24.21 30.67
CA GLU A 955 -3.90 23.10 31.19
C GLU A 955 -4.46 22.22 30.07
N TYR A 956 -5.07 22.86 29.07
CA TYR A 956 -5.80 22.22 27.98
C TYR A 956 -4.88 21.78 26.84
N MET A 957 -5.30 20.72 26.14
CA MET A 957 -4.70 20.31 24.86
C MET A 957 -5.59 20.76 23.69
N VAL A 958 -4.96 21.07 22.56
CA VAL A 958 -5.65 21.47 21.33
C VAL A 958 -5.66 20.29 20.37
N VAL A 959 -6.86 19.99 19.85
CA VAL A 959 -7.10 18.91 18.90
C VAL A 959 -7.75 19.47 17.63
N PRO A 960 -6.94 19.85 16.63
CA PRO A 960 -7.46 20.18 15.31
C PRO A 960 -7.99 18.92 14.63
N PHE A 961 -9.24 18.95 14.17
CA PHE A 961 -9.87 17.84 13.44
C PHE A 961 -10.37 18.24 12.04
N GLY A 962 -10.19 19.52 11.66
CA GLY A 962 -10.36 20.06 10.32
C GLY A 962 -9.02 20.37 9.63
N ASN A 963 -9.06 21.26 8.63
CA ASN A 963 -7.86 21.69 7.88
C ASN A 963 -7.11 22.85 8.55
N VAL A 964 -7.79 23.63 9.39
CA VAL A 964 -7.22 24.78 10.10
C VAL A 964 -6.35 24.30 11.26
N LEU A 965 -5.19 24.95 11.47
CA LEU A 965 -4.14 24.55 12.43
C LEU A 965 -3.62 23.10 12.29
N LYS A 966 -3.94 22.41 11.19
CA LYS A 966 -3.48 21.03 10.94
C LYS A 966 -1.98 21.01 10.69
N GLY A 967 -1.25 20.17 11.44
CA GLY A 967 0.21 20.07 11.29
C GLY A 967 0.99 21.25 11.88
N MET A 968 0.34 22.12 12.66
CA MET A 968 0.95 23.27 13.32
C MET A 968 1.05 23.06 14.83
N ILE A 969 1.88 23.85 15.50
CA ILE A 969 1.95 23.92 16.97
C ILE A 969 1.30 25.20 17.44
N VAL A 970 0.33 25.09 18.36
CA VAL A 970 -0.16 26.25 19.11
C VAL A 970 0.87 26.58 20.21
N PRO A 971 1.31 27.85 20.34
CA PRO A 971 2.27 28.27 21.35
C PRO A 971 1.88 27.82 22.76
N ASN A 972 2.87 27.31 23.51
CA ASN A 972 2.72 26.90 24.92
C ASN A 972 1.56 25.92 25.18
N THR A 973 1.15 25.15 24.16
CA THR A 973 -0.03 24.27 24.24
C THR A 973 0.25 22.93 23.56
N VAL A 974 -0.10 21.83 24.22
CA VAL A 974 0.00 20.48 23.63
C VAL A 974 -0.96 20.40 22.44
N THR A 975 -0.43 20.16 21.24
CA THR A 975 -1.22 20.17 20.00
C THR A 975 -1.17 18.82 19.29
N LYS A 976 -2.30 18.07 19.27
CA LYS A 976 -2.41 16.75 18.63
C LYS A 976 -3.62 16.71 17.70
N SER A 977 -3.39 16.62 16.40
CA SER A 977 -4.47 16.57 15.41
C SER A 977 -5.21 15.23 15.41
N LEU A 978 -6.52 15.30 15.18
CA LEU A 978 -7.37 14.15 14.85
C LEU A 978 -7.55 14.13 13.33
N HIS A 979 -6.91 13.16 12.67
CA HIS A 979 -6.80 13.12 11.22
C HIS A 979 -8.06 12.49 10.61
N THR A 980 -8.95 13.36 10.10
CA THR A 980 -10.18 12.97 9.42
C THR A 980 -10.16 13.37 7.94
N GLU A 981 -10.94 12.65 7.14
CA GLU A 981 -11.14 12.89 5.71
C GLU A 981 -12.62 12.70 5.35
N LYS A 982 -13.11 13.54 4.44
CA LYS A 982 -14.45 13.38 3.89
C LYS A 982 -14.33 12.55 2.60
N VAL A 983 -14.96 11.38 2.61
CA VAL A 983 -14.80 10.39 1.56
C VAL A 983 -16.15 10.14 0.86
N TYR A 984 -16.19 10.30 -0.46
CA TYR A 984 -17.36 10.00 -1.29
C TYR A 984 -17.39 8.55 -1.77
N SER A 985 -18.58 8.02 -2.03
CA SER A 985 -18.74 6.81 -2.84
C SER A 985 -18.24 7.05 -4.28
N SER A 986 -17.90 5.99 -5.01
CA SER A 986 -17.41 6.07 -6.40
C SER A 986 -18.40 6.77 -7.34
N ASP A 987 -19.71 6.66 -7.08
CA ASP A 987 -20.78 7.38 -7.80
C ASP A 987 -21.01 8.83 -7.32
N ALA A 988 -20.26 9.29 -6.31
CA ALA A 988 -20.38 10.59 -5.65
C ALA A 988 -21.77 10.93 -5.07
N THR A 989 -22.67 9.96 -4.91
CA THR A 989 -24.04 10.22 -4.38
C THR A 989 -24.09 10.33 -2.86
N ARG A 990 -23.14 9.69 -2.17
CA ARG A 990 -23.05 9.65 -0.70
C ARG A 990 -21.64 9.97 -0.25
N PHE A 991 -21.49 10.43 0.98
CA PHE A 991 -20.19 10.61 1.62
C PHE A 991 -20.24 10.20 3.09
N LYS A 992 -19.06 9.91 3.65
CA LYS A 992 -18.84 9.64 5.08
C LYS A 992 -17.56 10.31 5.55
N ILE A 993 -17.48 10.67 6.82
CA ILE A 993 -16.22 11.07 7.45
C ILE A 993 -15.49 9.80 7.92
N LYS A 994 -14.25 9.63 7.48
CA LYS A 994 -13.37 8.50 7.84
C LYS A 994 -12.02 9.03 8.33
N GLU A 995 -11.20 8.15 8.87
CA GLU A 995 -9.79 8.41 9.09
C GLU A 995 -9.09 8.86 7.79
N TYR A 996 -8.17 9.82 7.90
CA TYR A 996 -7.31 10.19 6.80
C TYR A 996 -6.43 8.99 6.37
N PRO A 997 -6.14 8.81 5.06
CA PRO A 997 -5.36 7.66 4.59
C PRO A 997 -4.09 7.40 5.40
N PHE A 998 -3.84 6.13 5.70
CA PHE A 998 -2.69 5.63 6.47
C PHE A 998 -2.58 6.09 7.94
N TYR A 999 -3.60 6.77 8.49
CA TYR A 999 -3.72 6.98 9.94
C TYR A 999 -4.56 5.87 10.59
N SER A 1000 -4.42 5.70 11.90
CA SER A 1000 -5.27 4.80 12.68
C SER A 1000 -6.74 5.21 12.60
N SER A 1001 -7.63 4.27 12.93
CA SER A 1001 -9.06 4.55 13.05
C SER A 1001 -9.32 5.77 13.95
N ILE A 1002 -10.39 6.51 13.68
CA ILE A 1002 -10.80 7.66 14.51
C ILE A 1002 -10.91 7.26 15.99
N GLU A 1003 -11.39 6.04 16.26
CA GLU A 1003 -11.49 5.47 17.60
C GLU A 1003 -10.12 5.32 18.29
N ASN A 1004 -9.13 4.75 17.60
CA ASN A 1004 -7.77 4.61 18.14
C ASN A 1004 -7.10 5.98 18.34
N GLN A 1005 -7.31 6.93 17.42
CA GLN A 1005 -6.80 8.30 17.59
C GLN A 1005 -7.39 8.98 18.84
N ILE A 1006 -8.68 8.78 19.13
CA ILE A 1006 -9.33 9.30 20.33
C ILE A 1006 -8.81 8.63 21.61
N ARG A 1007 -8.52 7.32 21.58
CA ARG A 1007 -7.84 6.63 22.69
C ARG A 1007 -6.47 7.26 22.97
N THR A 1008 -5.68 7.55 21.94
CA THR A 1008 -4.40 8.25 22.08
C THR A 1008 -4.57 9.67 22.67
N ILE A 1009 -5.61 10.41 22.27
CA ILE A 1009 -5.94 11.72 22.87
C ILE A 1009 -6.26 11.56 24.36
N LYS A 1010 -7.04 10.53 24.74
CA LYS A 1010 -7.36 10.23 26.15
C LYS A 1010 -6.09 10.01 26.99
N SER A 1011 -5.09 9.34 26.43
CA SER A 1011 -3.82 9.02 27.11
C SER A 1011 -2.99 10.25 27.50
N PHE A 1012 -3.29 11.45 26.99
CA PHE A 1012 -2.68 12.70 27.47
C PHE A 1012 -3.24 13.18 28.82
N GLU A 1013 -4.39 12.65 29.26
CA GLU A 1013 -5.11 13.05 30.49
C GLU A 1013 -5.38 14.56 30.62
N LYS A 1014 -5.55 15.25 29.49
CA LYS A 1014 -5.86 16.69 29.43
C LYS A 1014 -7.26 16.94 28.90
N PRO A 1015 -8.00 17.96 29.40
CA PRO A 1015 -9.21 18.41 28.73
C PRO A 1015 -8.88 19.03 27.37
N VAL A 1016 -9.81 18.90 26.44
CA VAL A 1016 -9.60 19.15 25.01
C VAL A 1016 -10.30 20.40 24.54
N ILE A 1017 -9.59 21.22 23.76
CA ILE A 1017 -10.15 22.26 22.88
C ILE A 1017 -10.17 21.69 21.47
N LEU A 1018 -11.36 21.47 20.92
CA LEU A 1018 -11.52 20.96 19.55
C LEU A 1018 -11.47 22.12 18.56
N VAL A 1019 -10.76 21.96 17.44
CA VAL A 1019 -10.64 23.01 16.41
C VAL A 1019 -11.04 22.50 15.01
N ASP A 1020 -11.93 23.23 14.32
CA ASP A 1020 -12.38 22.93 12.95
C ASP A 1020 -12.34 24.18 12.06
N ASP A 1021 -12.42 24.00 10.74
CA ASP A 1021 -12.51 25.10 9.79
C ASP A 1021 -13.91 25.74 9.77
N LEU A 1022 -14.97 24.91 9.84
CA LEU A 1022 -16.36 25.36 9.67
C LEU A 1022 -17.35 24.64 10.60
N LEU A 1023 -18.20 25.41 11.29
CA LEU A 1023 -19.42 24.89 11.93
C LEU A 1023 -20.69 25.39 11.20
N HIS A 1024 -21.23 24.54 10.32
CA HIS A 1024 -22.50 24.78 9.62
C HIS A 1024 -23.49 23.63 9.77
N LYS A 1025 -23.23 22.48 9.12
CA LYS A 1025 -24.05 21.26 9.25
C LYS A 1025 -23.49 20.24 10.25
N GLY A 1026 -22.25 20.46 10.70
CA GLY A 1026 -21.56 19.65 11.69
C GLY A 1026 -21.25 18.22 11.26
N TYR A 1027 -20.96 17.95 9.98
CA TYR A 1027 -20.74 16.58 9.50
C TYR A 1027 -19.60 15.86 10.24
N ARG A 1028 -18.45 16.50 10.45
CA ARG A 1028 -17.32 15.92 11.19
C ARG A 1028 -17.66 15.71 12.67
N ILE A 1029 -18.15 16.74 13.35
CA ILE A 1029 -18.45 16.65 14.78
C ILE A 1029 -19.56 15.62 15.07
N LYS A 1030 -20.53 15.42 14.17
CA LYS A 1030 -21.57 14.37 14.31
C LYS A 1030 -20.99 12.95 14.34
N GLU A 1031 -19.91 12.69 13.61
CA GLU A 1031 -19.24 11.39 13.59
C GLU A 1031 -18.27 11.22 14.78
N ILE A 1032 -17.61 12.31 15.19
CA ILE A 1032 -16.55 12.28 16.20
C ILE A 1032 -17.12 12.36 17.64
N ASP A 1033 -18.13 13.21 17.88
CA ASP A 1033 -18.69 13.46 19.22
C ASP A 1033 -19.22 12.21 19.94
N PRO A 1034 -19.91 11.26 19.28
CA PRO A 1034 -20.32 10.00 19.91
C PRO A 1034 -19.14 9.18 20.44
N ILE A 1035 -18.02 9.17 19.70
CA ILE A 1035 -16.82 8.43 20.09
C ILE A 1035 -16.12 9.15 21.25
N LEU A 1036 -16.01 10.48 21.20
CA LEU A 1036 -15.48 11.28 22.31
C LEU A 1036 -16.26 11.04 23.62
N LYS A 1037 -17.60 10.99 23.53
CA LYS A 1037 -18.48 10.69 24.68
C LYS A 1037 -18.27 9.26 25.19
N ARG A 1038 -18.19 8.26 24.30
CA ARG A 1038 -17.92 6.85 24.67
C ARG A 1038 -16.64 6.70 25.48
N TYR A 1039 -15.58 7.41 25.11
CA TYR A 1039 -14.30 7.36 25.82
C TYR A 1039 -14.16 8.38 26.97
N ASN A 1040 -15.23 9.14 27.25
CA ASN A 1040 -15.29 10.17 28.29
C ASN A 1040 -14.21 11.26 28.14
N ILE A 1041 -14.02 11.76 26.91
CA ILE A 1041 -13.13 12.91 26.66
C ILE A 1041 -13.81 14.19 27.14
N ASN A 1042 -13.15 14.89 28.07
CA ASN A 1042 -13.59 16.19 28.55
C ASN A 1042 -13.29 17.27 27.49
N VAL A 1043 -14.26 17.57 26.63
CA VAL A 1043 -14.15 18.69 25.67
C VAL A 1043 -14.62 19.97 26.35
N LYS A 1044 -13.67 20.89 26.61
CA LYS A 1044 -13.94 22.17 27.25
C LYS A 1044 -14.71 23.12 26.33
N LYS A 1045 -14.29 23.21 25.06
CA LYS A 1045 -14.84 24.13 24.06
C LYS A 1045 -14.49 23.67 22.64
N ILE A 1046 -15.36 23.98 21.69
CA ILE A 1046 -15.10 23.86 20.25
C ILE A 1046 -14.79 25.26 19.70
N ILE A 1047 -13.68 25.45 19.01
CA ILE A 1047 -13.34 26.74 18.39
C ILE A 1047 -13.24 26.54 16.88
N VAL A 1048 -13.99 27.31 16.09
CA VAL A 1048 -14.01 27.14 14.62
C VAL A 1048 -13.60 28.40 13.87
N GLY A 1049 -13.05 28.25 12.66
CA GLY A 1049 -12.76 29.39 11.81
C GLY A 1049 -14.02 30.20 11.50
N ILE A 1050 -15.01 29.57 10.88
CA ILE A 1050 -16.30 30.20 10.54
C ILE A 1050 -17.45 29.45 11.22
N MET A 1051 -18.30 30.19 11.93
CA MET A 1051 -19.56 29.65 12.49
C MET A 1051 -20.76 30.32 11.83
N SER A 1052 -21.75 29.51 11.44
CA SER A 1052 -23.02 30.02 10.91
C SER A 1052 -24.14 29.99 11.95
N GLY A 1053 -25.30 30.60 11.66
CA GLY A 1053 -26.48 30.52 12.52
C GLY A 1053 -26.92 29.07 12.77
N ARG A 1054 -26.95 28.24 11.72
CA ARG A 1054 -27.20 26.79 11.87
C ARG A 1054 -26.15 26.08 12.73
N GLY A 1055 -24.90 26.53 12.66
CA GLY A 1055 -23.83 26.01 13.51
C GLY A 1055 -24.03 26.36 14.98
N LYS A 1056 -24.53 27.57 15.26
CA LYS A 1056 -24.93 28.00 16.60
C LYS A 1056 -26.09 27.16 17.14
N ASP A 1057 -27.11 26.89 16.32
CA ASP A 1057 -28.23 26.02 16.72
C ASP A 1057 -27.75 24.59 17.03
N LEU A 1058 -26.79 24.08 16.22
CA LEU A 1058 -26.18 22.76 16.43
C LEU A 1058 -25.41 22.70 17.75
N LYS A 1059 -24.62 23.73 18.06
CA LYS A 1059 -23.88 23.88 19.33
C LYS A 1059 -24.84 23.73 20.52
N ASP A 1060 -25.94 24.49 20.50
CA ASP A 1060 -26.93 24.51 21.58
C ASP A 1060 -27.63 23.14 21.71
N THR A 1061 -27.95 22.49 20.59
CA THR A 1061 -28.57 21.15 20.58
C THR A 1061 -27.62 20.05 21.09
N GLN A 1062 -26.32 20.15 20.80
CA GLN A 1062 -25.33 19.15 21.21
C GLN A 1062 -24.85 19.32 22.67
N GLY A 1063 -25.20 20.44 23.32
CA GLY A 1063 -24.75 20.75 24.68
C GLY A 1063 -23.24 20.98 24.77
N ARG A 1064 -22.60 21.43 23.68
CA ARG A 1064 -21.16 21.76 23.64
C ARG A 1064 -21.02 23.27 23.60
N ASP A 1065 -20.12 23.86 24.37
CA ASP A 1065 -19.80 25.28 24.17
C ASP A 1065 -18.92 25.45 22.93
N ALA A 1066 -19.19 26.47 22.11
CA ALA A 1066 -18.39 26.80 20.94
C ALA A 1066 -18.15 28.31 20.80
N ASP A 1067 -16.96 28.63 20.29
CA ASP A 1067 -16.48 29.96 19.92
C ASP A 1067 -15.95 29.93 18.48
N TYR A 1068 -15.68 31.09 17.90
CA TYR A 1068 -15.40 31.24 16.47
C TYR A 1068 -14.43 32.39 16.20
N ALA A 1069 -13.71 32.34 15.07
CA ALA A 1069 -13.04 33.53 14.54
C ALA A 1069 -14.06 34.47 13.89
N TYR A 1070 -14.90 33.95 12.97
CA TYR A 1070 -15.94 34.74 12.29
C TYR A 1070 -17.32 34.12 12.45
N TYR A 1071 -18.34 34.96 12.62
CA TYR A 1071 -19.73 34.53 12.70
C TYR A 1071 -20.55 35.11 11.55
N ILE A 1072 -21.08 34.21 10.72
CA ILE A 1072 -21.83 34.52 9.49
C ILE A 1072 -23.22 33.87 9.60
N PRO A 1073 -24.21 34.56 10.19
CA PRO A 1073 -25.50 33.96 10.56
C PRO A 1073 -26.19 33.24 9.39
N ASN A 1074 -26.28 33.93 8.25
CA ASN A 1074 -27.03 33.51 7.07
C ASN A 1074 -26.10 33.02 5.94
N LEU A 1075 -25.05 32.27 6.29
CA LEU A 1075 -24.10 31.69 5.33
C LEU A 1075 -24.83 30.94 4.20
N ARG A 1076 -24.66 31.40 2.95
CA ARG A 1076 -25.28 30.76 1.77
C ARG A 1076 -24.46 29.57 1.29
N LEU A 1077 -23.18 29.80 1.00
CA LEU A 1077 -22.22 28.81 0.55
C LEU A 1077 -20.85 29.09 1.16
N TRP A 1078 -20.04 28.06 1.30
CA TRP A 1078 -18.67 28.14 1.75
C TRP A 1078 -17.78 27.30 0.85
N PHE A 1079 -16.60 27.83 0.55
CA PHE A 1079 -15.59 27.20 -0.29
C PHE A 1079 -14.21 27.36 0.37
N ASN A 1080 -13.41 26.30 0.29
CA ASN A 1080 -11.97 26.37 0.48
C ASN A 1080 -11.30 26.40 -0.88
N GLU A 1081 -10.36 27.32 -1.09
CA GLU A 1081 -9.62 27.49 -2.35
C GLU A 1081 -8.99 26.17 -2.83
N ASN A 1082 -8.30 25.44 -1.95
CA ASN A 1082 -7.61 24.21 -2.32
C ASN A 1082 -8.55 23.12 -2.88
N LEU A 1083 -9.79 23.01 -2.38
CA LEU A 1083 -10.76 22.01 -2.84
C LEU A 1083 -11.31 22.31 -4.23
N MET A 1084 -11.12 23.52 -4.74
CA MET A 1084 -11.59 23.95 -6.06
C MET A 1084 -10.62 23.58 -7.17
N TYR A 1085 -9.38 23.21 -6.87
CA TYR A 1085 -8.35 22.99 -7.89
C TYR A 1085 -7.96 21.50 -7.96
N PRO A 1086 -8.30 20.77 -9.04
CA PRO A 1086 -7.89 19.38 -9.23
C PRO A 1086 -6.37 19.19 -9.15
N PHE A 1087 -5.92 18.02 -8.67
CA PHE A 1087 -4.54 17.68 -8.32
C PHE A 1087 -3.95 18.43 -7.11
N LEU A 1088 -4.34 19.69 -6.89
CA LEU A 1088 -3.88 20.52 -5.77
C LEU A 1088 -4.69 20.27 -4.48
N GLY A 1089 -5.95 19.88 -4.62
CA GLY A 1089 -6.83 19.51 -3.51
C GLY A 1089 -8.10 18.79 -3.98
N GLY A 1090 -8.95 18.39 -3.03
CA GLY A 1090 -10.18 17.64 -3.29
C GLY A 1090 -10.63 16.80 -2.09
N ASP A 1091 -11.90 16.42 -2.06
CA ASP A 1091 -12.43 15.46 -1.08
C ASP A 1091 -12.02 14.04 -1.50
N GLY A 1092 -11.86 13.08 -0.57
CA GLY A 1092 -11.44 11.72 -0.90
C GLY A 1092 -12.51 10.88 -1.61
N ILE A 1093 -12.11 9.82 -2.30
CA ILE A 1093 -13.02 8.77 -2.81
C ILE A 1093 -12.76 7.44 -2.13
N MET A 1094 -13.85 6.71 -1.87
CA MET A 1094 -13.83 5.37 -1.33
C MET A 1094 -13.37 4.41 -2.42
N SER A 1095 -12.08 4.08 -2.40
CA SER A 1095 -11.51 3.03 -3.24
C SER A 1095 -11.48 1.71 -2.47
N GLU A 1096 -11.87 0.62 -3.12
CA GLU A 1096 -11.67 -0.75 -2.61
C GLU A 1096 -10.23 -1.23 -2.87
N ASN A 1097 -9.57 -0.66 -3.88
CA ASN A 1097 -8.17 -0.91 -4.17
C ASN A 1097 -7.29 -0.03 -3.27
N GLU A 1098 -6.29 -0.63 -2.63
CA GLU A 1098 -5.30 0.13 -1.86
C GLU A 1098 -4.65 1.19 -2.75
N ASN A 1099 -4.43 2.38 -2.19
CA ASN A 1099 -3.61 3.39 -2.85
C ASN A 1099 -2.21 2.81 -3.05
N ILE A 1100 -1.90 2.42 -4.28
CA ILE A 1100 -0.59 1.89 -4.69
C ILE A 1100 0.48 3.00 -4.64
N THR A 1101 0.09 4.26 -4.42
CA THR A 1101 0.99 5.41 -4.32
C THR A 1101 0.65 6.31 -3.12
N ASN A 1102 1.49 7.30 -2.82
CA ASN A 1102 1.18 8.36 -1.85
C ASN A 1102 0.14 9.39 -2.39
N LEU A 1103 -0.49 9.11 -3.54
CA LEU A 1103 -1.53 9.94 -4.13
C LEU A 1103 -2.90 9.51 -3.63
N ILE A 1104 -3.71 10.46 -3.17
CA ILE A 1104 -5.04 10.16 -2.64
C ILE A 1104 -6.09 10.36 -3.74
N PRO A 1105 -6.84 9.30 -4.13
CA PRO A 1105 -7.98 9.43 -5.02
C PRO A 1105 -8.99 10.42 -4.47
N SER A 1106 -9.45 11.32 -5.32
CA SER A 1106 -10.20 12.48 -4.90
C SER A 1106 -11.23 12.93 -5.91
N ILE A 1107 -12.18 13.72 -5.44
CA ILE A 1107 -13.19 14.40 -6.24
C ILE A 1107 -13.20 15.88 -5.91
N ASN A 1108 -13.22 16.69 -6.97
CA ASN A 1108 -13.52 18.11 -6.88
C ASN A 1108 -15.01 18.30 -7.22
N LEU A 1109 -15.74 19.06 -6.41
CA LEU A 1109 -17.20 19.22 -6.54
C LEU A 1109 -17.58 20.26 -7.61
N LEU A 1110 -17.05 20.05 -8.82
CA LEU A 1110 -17.14 20.92 -10.00
C LEU A 1110 -17.22 20.09 -11.28
N LEU A 1111 -17.71 20.69 -12.38
CA LEU A 1111 -17.79 20.01 -13.67
C LEU A 1111 -16.38 19.87 -14.29
N PRO A 1112 -16.07 18.76 -14.99
CA PRO A 1112 -16.96 17.65 -15.33
C PRO A 1112 -17.01 16.51 -14.29
N PHE A 1113 -16.24 16.59 -13.19
CA PHE A 1113 -16.12 15.50 -12.21
C PHE A 1113 -17.40 15.28 -11.38
N TYR A 1114 -18.13 16.36 -11.09
CA TYR A 1114 -19.34 16.33 -10.27
C TYR A 1114 -20.32 17.38 -10.75
N SER A 1115 -21.62 17.07 -10.73
CA SER A 1115 -22.68 18.06 -10.94
C SER A 1115 -22.95 18.82 -9.63
N PRO A 1116 -22.62 20.13 -9.49
CA PRO A 1116 -22.65 20.86 -8.21
C PRO A 1116 -24.07 21.16 -7.65
N MET A 1117 -24.86 20.12 -7.36
CA MET A 1117 -26.27 20.24 -6.92
C MET A 1117 -26.47 20.98 -5.58
N TYR A 1118 -25.38 21.21 -4.83
CA TYR A 1118 -25.41 21.99 -3.60
C TYR A 1118 -25.50 23.52 -3.85
N ILE A 1119 -25.15 23.99 -5.05
CA ILE A 1119 -25.28 25.40 -5.47
C ILE A 1119 -26.71 25.61 -5.99
N ARG A 1120 -27.62 26.02 -5.09
CA ARG A 1120 -29.04 26.18 -5.41
C ARG A 1120 -29.40 27.61 -5.78
N GLY A 1121 -30.06 27.78 -6.92
CA GLY A 1121 -30.57 29.09 -7.37
C GLY A 1121 -29.60 29.89 -8.25
N ALA A 1122 -28.37 29.39 -8.48
CA ALA A 1122 -27.47 29.92 -9.50
C ALA A 1122 -27.86 29.40 -10.90
N SER A 1123 -27.55 30.16 -11.96
CA SER A 1123 -27.75 29.70 -13.33
C SER A 1123 -26.78 28.56 -13.67
N LYS A 1124 -27.20 27.67 -14.58
CA LYS A 1124 -26.32 26.60 -15.08
C LYS A 1124 -25.05 27.18 -15.73
N GLU A 1125 -25.19 28.31 -16.42
CA GLU A 1125 -24.09 29.05 -17.02
C GLU A 1125 -23.08 29.53 -15.97
N ALA A 1126 -23.53 30.08 -14.83
CA ALA A 1126 -22.63 30.53 -13.77
C ALA A 1126 -21.88 29.35 -13.12
N ILE A 1127 -22.54 28.20 -12.94
CA ILE A 1127 -21.90 26.97 -12.44
C ILE A 1127 -20.85 26.46 -13.43
N TYR A 1128 -21.14 26.52 -14.73
CA TYR A 1128 -20.19 26.18 -15.79
C TYR A 1128 -18.98 27.12 -15.76
N ASN A 1129 -19.19 28.44 -15.73
CA ASN A 1129 -18.13 29.43 -15.71
C ASN A 1129 -17.25 29.32 -14.46
N LEU A 1130 -17.85 29.03 -13.29
CA LEU A 1130 -17.10 28.71 -12.07
C LEU A 1130 -16.22 27.48 -12.27
N SER A 1131 -16.79 26.39 -12.79
CA SER A 1131 -16.05 25.14 -13.01
C SER A 1131 -14.89 25.37 -13.98
N MET A 1132 -15.11 26.08 -15.08
CA MET A 1132 -14.08 26.42 -16.07
C MET A 1132 -12.96 27.26 -15.45
N ALA A 1133 -13.30 28.32 -14.70
CA ALA A 1133 -12.32 29.15 -14.02
C ALA A 1133 -11.46 28.33 -13.05
N CYS A 1134 -12.06 27.37 -12.34
CA CYS A 1134 -11.33 26.48 -11.44
C CYS A 1134 -10.35 25.55 -12.17
N LEU A 1135 -10.74 24.96 -13.31
CA LEU A 1135 -9.86 24.11 -14.11
C LEU A 1135 -8.68 24.90 -14.69
N GLU A 1136 -8.95 26.09 -15.24
CA GLU A 1136 -7.93 26.95 -15.82
C GLU A 1136 -6.97 27.50 -14.74
N ASN A 1137 -7.50 27.85 -13.57
CA ASN A 1137 -6.67 28.25 -12.42
C ASN A 1137 -5.78 27.11 -11.95
N ALA A 1138 -6.32 25.90 -11.80
CA ALA A 1138 -5.53 24.72 -11.42
C ALA A 1138 -4.39 24.49 -12.42
N LYS A 1139 -4.67 24.56 -13.72
CA LYS A 1139 -3.65 24.47 -14.77
C LYS A 1139 -2.59 25.57 -14.63
N HIS A 1140 -3.00 26.82 -14.43
CA HIS A 1140 -2.08 27.94 -14.31
C HIS A 1140 -1.11 27.79 -13.13
N ILE A 1141 -1.63 27.38 -11.98
CA ILE A 1141 -0.82 27.14 -10.77
C ILE A 1141 0.10 25.93 -10.97
N LEU A 1142 -0.40 24.84 -11.56
CA LEU A 1142 0.41 23.66 -11.87
C LEU A 1142 1.57 24.00 -12.82
N LEU A 1143 1.36 24.81 -13.85
CA LEU A 1143 2.43 25.25 -14.75
C LEU A 1143 3.49 26.08 -14.04
N ALA A 1144 3.09 26.96 -13.12
CA ALA A 1144 4.04 27.70 -12.29
C ALA A 1144 4.85 26.75 -11.40
N LEU A 1145 4.18 25.81 -10.71
CA LEU A 1145 4.85 24.80 -9.89
C LEU A 1145 5.79 23.93 -10.72
N GLU A 1146 5.36 23.42 -11.88
CA GLU A 1146 6.16 22.58 -12.78
C GLU A 1146 7.41 23.31 -13.29
N LYS A 1147 7.28 24.60 -13.64
CA LYS A 1147 8.39 25.44 -14.08
C LYS A 1147 9.39 25.68 -12.94
N GLU A 1148 8.93 26.22 -11.82
CA GLU A 1148 9.81 26.56 -10.69
C GLU A 1148 10.44 25.31 -10.07
N TYR A 1149 9.69 24.21 -10.01
CA TYR A 1149 10.22 22.92 -9.57
C TYR A 1149 11.36 22.44 -10.49
N LYS A 1150 11.21 22.59 -11.82
CA LYS A 1150 12.26 22.25 -12.78
C LYS A 1150 13.47 23.17 -12.66
N GLU A 1151 13.27 24.45 -12.42
CA GLU A 1151 14.37 25.42 -12.24
C GLU A 1151 15.16 25.16 -10.95
N ILE A 1152 14.49 24.87 -9.84
CA ILE A 1152 15.16 24.67 -8.54
C ILE A 1152 15.77 23.26 -8.43
N PHE A 1153 15.13 22.24 -9.01
CA PHE A 1153 15.52 20.83 -8.78
C PHE A 1153 15.96 20.07 -10.01
N GLU A 1154 16.05 20.72 -11.17
CA GLU A 1154 16.56 20.18 -12.43
C GLU A 1154 15.85 18.90 -12.90
N ARG A 1155 14.58 18.72 -12.51
CA ARG A 1155 13.77 17.54 -12.87
C ARG A 1155 12.33 17.95 -13.16
N ASN A 1156 11.63 17.17 -13.97
CA ASN A 1156 10.21 17.43 -14.26
C ASN A 1156 9.30 17.04 -13.08
N LEU A 1157 8.29 17.87 -12.79
CA LEU A 1157 7.25 17.59 -11.81
C LEU A 1157 6.14 16.76 -12.46
N THR A 1158 6.26 15.44 -12.38
CA THR A 1158 5.23 14.51 -12.87
C THR A 1158 4.17 14.23 -11.80
N VAL A 1159 3.04 13.62 -12.19
CA VAL A 1159 1.97 13.23 -11.26
C VAL A 1159 2.50 12.35 -10.12
N LYS A 1160 3.41 11.39 -10.40
CA LYS A 1160 4.06 10.56 -9.37
C LYS A 1160 4.79 11.39 -8.30
N ARG A 1161 5.25 12.59 -8.66
CA ARG A 1161 6.12 13.45 -7.86
C ARG A 1161 5.39 14.64 -7.23
N LEU A 1162 4.08 14.72 -7.37
CA LEU A 1162 3.27 15.77 -6.71
C LEU A 1162 3.47 15.79 -5.19
N GLY A 1163 3.78 14.63 -4.57
CA GLY A 1163 4.13 14.56 -3.15
C GLY A 1163 5.40 15.31 -2.77
N GLU A 1164 6.28 15.67 -3.70
CA GLU A 1164 7.46 16.50 -3.43
C GLU A 1164 7.11 17.98 -3.27
N VAL A 1165 5.96 18.40 -3.79
CA VAL A 1165 5.50 19.81 -3.82
C VAL A 1165 4.29 20.04 -2.92
N LEU A 1166 3.45 19.03 -2.72
CA LEU A 1166 2.21 19.14 -1.96
C LEU A 1166 2.27 18.33 -0.66
N LEU A 1167 1.68 18.86 0.41
CA LEU A 1167 1.52 18.14 1.69
C LEU A 1167 0.51 16.99 1.62
N SER A 1168 -0.44 17.08 0.68
CA SER A 1168 -1.55 16.14 0.51
C SER A 1168 -1.85 15.99 -0.98
N PRO A 1169 -0.98 15.32 -1.76
CA PRO A 1169 -1.14 15.24 -3.21
C PRO A 1169 -2.42 14.44 -3.56
N ARG A 1170 -3.19 14.97 -4.52
CA ARG A 1170 -4.48 14.42 -4.92
C ARG A 1170 -4.44 13.89 -6.34
N LEU A 1171 -5.21 12.83 -6.59
CA LEU A 1171 -5.44 12.30 -7.92
C LEU A 1171 -6.95 12.38 -8.21
N PRO A 1172 -7.41 13.23 -9.15
CA PRO A 1172 -8.82 13.28 -9.52
C PRO A 1172 -9.28 11.91 -10.02
N TYR A 1173 -10.45 11.45 -9.61
CA TYR A 1173 -10.97 10.15 -10.01
C TYR A 1173 -11.76 10.23 -11.32
N LEU A 1174 -11.49 9.29 -12.23
CA LEU A 1174 -12.14 9.19 -13.53
C LEU A 1174 -13.01 7.93 -13.69
N GLY A 1175 -12.99 7.02 -12.72
CA GLY A 1175 -13.61 5.70 -12.79
C GLY A 1175 -12.59 4.58 -12.60
N ASP A 1176 -13.04 3.39 -12.17
CA ASP A 1176 -12.16 2.28 -11.77
C ASP A 1176 -11.32 1.68 -12.92
N ASN A 1177 -11.70 1.93 -14.18
CA ASN A 1177 -11.03 1.38 -15.37
C ASN A 1177 -10.22 2.42 -16.16
N ILE A 1178 -10.07 3.63 -15.63
CA ILE A 1178 -9.31 4.71 -16.27
C ILE A 1178 -8.15 5.09 -15.35
N TYR A 1179 -6.94 5.07 -15.91
CA TYR A 1179 -5.69 5.28 -15.17
C TYR A 1179 -4.90 6.45 -15.74
N TYR A 1180 -4.24 7.19 -14.85
CA TYR A 1180 -3.28 8.22 -15.22
C TYR A 1180 -1.90 7.59 -15.48
N ASP A 1181 -1.18 8.07 -16.49
CA ASP A 1181 0.25 7.83 -16.61
C ASP A 1181 0.96 8.75 -15.61
N LEU A 1182 1.47 8.14 -14.53
CA LEU A 1182 2.09 8.88 -13.44
C LEU A 1182 3.42 9.55 -13.84
N ASN A 1183 3.97 9.24 -15.01
CA ASN A 1183 5.20 9.84 -15.53
C ASN A 1183 4.94 11.12 -16.36
N LYS A 1184 3.69 11.55 -16.50
CA LYS A 1184 3.31 12.80 -17.17
C LYS A 1184 3.07 13.92 -16.17
N GLU A 1185 3.16 15.16 -16.65
CA GLU A 1185 2.83 16.38 -15.91
C GLU A 1185 1.33 16.50 -15.64
N ALA A 1186 0.95 17.05 -14.48
CA ALA A 1186 -0.46 17.18 -14.10
C ALA A 1186 -1.18 18.25 -14.94
N SER A 1187 -0.46 19.31 -15.35
CA SER A 1187 -1.00 20.36 -16.22
C SER A 1187 -1.52 19.82 -17.56
N GLY A 1188 -0.87 18.80 -18.13
CA GLY A 1188 -1.32 18.15 -19.36
C GLY A 1188 -2.66 17.43 -19.21
N TYR A 1189 -2.94 16.84 -18.04
CA TYR A 1189 -4.27 16.27 -17.75
C TYR A 1189 -5.35 17.33 -17.56
N MET A 1190 -4.98 18.53 -17.13
CA MET A 1190 -5.92 19.64 -17.05
C MET A 1190 -6.44 20.08 -18.41
N ASP A 1191 -5.63 19.98 -19.47
CA ASP A 1191 -6.10 20.25 -20.84
C ASP A 1191 -7.23 19.31 -21.25
N VAL A 1192 -7.10 18.02 -20.94
CA VAL A 1192 -8.14 17.01 -21.20
C VAL A 1192 -9.42 17.32 -20.42
N ASN A 1193 -9.29 17.73 -19.16
CA ASN A 1193 -10.44 18.08 -18.31
C ASN A 1193 -11.17 19.34 -18.83
N ILE A 1194 -10.41 20.36 -19.27
CA ILE A 1194 -10.95 21.58 -19.89
C ILE A 1194 -11.66 21.25 -21.19
N GLU A 1195 -11.04 20.45 -22.07
CA GLU A 1195 -11.66 20.02 -23.33
C GLU A 1195 -12.96 19.24 -23.09
N THR A 1196 -12.97 18.38 -22.07
CA THR A 1196 -14.16 17.62 -21.66
C THR A 1196 -15.28 18.56 -21.22
N LEU A 1197 -14.97 19.60 -20.44
CA LEU A 1197 -15.95 20.60 -20.03
C LEU A 1197 -16.46 21.42 -21.23
N LEU A 1198 -15.58 21.84 -22.14
CA LEU A 1198 -15.96 22.56 -23.38
C LEU A 1198 -16.96 21.76 -24.23
N LYS A 1199 -16.80 20.43 -24.31
CA LYS A 1199 -17.76 19.55 -25.01
C LYS A 1199 -19.16 19.59 -24.38
N LEU A 1200 -19.26 19.83 -23.07
CA LEU A 1200 -20.54 19.97 -22.36
C LEU A 1200 -21.15 21.37 -22.50
N GLU A 1201 -20.41 22.36 -23.00
CA GLU A 1201 -20.88 23.76 -23.07
C GLU A 1201 -22.20 23.86 -23.82
N ARG A 1202 -22.33 23.22 -24.99
CA ARG A 1202 -23.53 23.25 -25.85
C ARG A 1202 -24.77 22.61 -25.24
N ILE A 1203 -24.62 21.84 -24.17
CA ILE A 1203 -25.71 21.19 -23.45
C ILE A 1203 -26.14 22.06 -22.25
N ILE A 1204 -25.21 22.86 -21.73
CA ILE A 1204 -25.37 23.61 -20.48
C ILE A 1204 -25.75 25.06 -20.72
N LYS A 1205 -25.11 25.70 -21.71
CA LYS A 1205 -25.42 27.02 -22.26
C LYS A 1205 -26.20 26.84 -23.55
#